data_AF-A0A328HIT0-F1
#
_entry.id   AF-A0A328HIT0-F1
#
_cell.length_a   1.000
_cell.length_b   1.000
_cell.length_c   1.000
_cell.angle_alpha   90.00
_cell.angle_beta   90.00
_cell.angle_gamma   90.00
#
_symmetry.space_group_name_H-M   'P 1'
#
loop_
_entity.id
_entity.type
_entity.pdbx_description
1 polymer ?
#
loop_
_entity_poly.entity_id
_entity_poly.type
_entity_poly.pdbx_seq_one_letter_code
_entity_poly.pdbx_strand_id
1 'polypeptide(L)'
;MCAQAAGLTKAGKSADALALIEKVRGQGRSPALPATTACEQERLAAVRAAAQPAPAAPPQNPAEKAGANWDRFNAEWISPLSKAGLALLGLVAGFLVLGRLLVLLPKIAGARKSPADRALLALTGLAFILFGSCLIVLAPEWNANAIEGKSFGQMAAGALLAFLGSVVLAVYLSSRLRLTLDVRDTKGETSKVDVSQIGALLHELGADAPRGLEVPEGADVTALADNAMPVSFTNKVLAAVQKLVVSIFGVTPWRVVVSSSNEDSMTVSMARNGASVGAVTIDRNELQLADGQSKKPGTDAKATTPTTTNSAAELELHKMAAAYILVTLAKKHHGFDGLCGATDWRSLGLHYVATTDTTMADERAKRLLGAAVDHDAGNMLAEVALQHALFRESTDKETIKTYADWLLGMANEIRNDIDRRAKSAAGYTPLLYRIELTFLSMVLNLPPDSSAFLQLQRPGREIAGNLVRKLEPSRRLNVPGPWAYAMRLDAALAYRDLDETSPEKAVQHSDLHTAALASIAPRTAYNAACSIARRRGEAAVEEVKGRLRYALRDPGLTAWARKDPELAVLRKNPDFLQFLGVTPRQDFWKLEAFEPYEKQLRKAGIARPRDLYAHEVGQSDISAYLQVNPLVIKRLSRLATFVRRAEAVPSWEATKSAQKFRVEVIGALLQYGIERPEEIPYADTTSVDESFVKRLRNTIEERVLIAPDAAPLKEWLRQLKKTPPETPAVQPSTGSVE
;
A
#
# COMPACT_ATOMS: atom_id res chain seq x y z
N MET A 1 96.33 -17.78 -4.79
CA MET A 1 95.94 -18.04 -6.19
C MET A 1 95.40 -19.46 -6.38
N CYS A 2 96.18 -20.55 -6.26
CA CYS A 2 95.64 -21.92 -6.45
C CYS A 2 94.48 -22.25 -5.48
N ALA A 3 94.61 -21.91 -4.19
CA ALA A 3 93.51 -22.07 -3.22
C ALA A 3 92.25 -21.25 -3.57
N GLN A 4 92.42 -20.09 -4.22
CA GLN A 4 91.31 -19.25 -4.67
C GLN A 4 90.62 -19.88 -5.90
N ALA A 5 91.40 -20.46 -6.82
CA ALA A 5 90.86 -21.25 -7.92
C ALA A 5 90.12 -22.49 -7.41
N ALA A 6 90.65 -23.19 -6.39
CA ALA A 6 89.95 -24.30 -5.74
C ALA A 6 88.61 -23.85 -5.10
N GLY A 7 88.57 -22.66 -4.49
CA GLY A 7 87.33 -22.06 -3.98
C GLY A 7 86.31 -21.78 -5.07
N LEU A 8 86.74 -21.25 -6.22
CA LEU A 8 85.88 -21.01 -7.39
C LEU A 8 85.33 -22.31 -7.99
N THR A 9 86.14 -23.37 -8.07
CA THR A 9 85.69 -24.69 -8.52
C THR A 9 84.63 -25.27 -7.57
N LYS A 10 84.81 -25.14 -6.24
CA LYS A 10 83.79 -25.58 -5.26
C LYS A 10 82.49 -24.79 -5.33
N ALA A 11 82.55 -23.52 -5.75
CA ALA A 11 81.38 -22.66 -5.93
C ALA A 11 80.65 -22.86 -7.27
N GLY A 12 81.02 -23.87 -8.07
CA GLY A 12 80.42 -24.13 -9.38
C GLY A 12 80.87 -23.18 -10.49
N LYS A 13 81.89 -22.34 -10.24
CA LYS A 13 82.44 -21.37 -11.20
C LYS A 13 83.72 -21.89 -11.85
N SER A 14 83.63 -23.06 -12.45
CA SER A 14 84.79 -23.80 -13.01
C SER A 14 85.51 -23.03 -14.14
N ALA A 15 84.80 -22.21 -14.91
CA ALA A 15 85.40 -21.38 -15.97
C ALA A 15 86.28 -20.25 -15.40
N ASP A 16 85.80 -19.55 -14.35
CA ASP A 16 86.56 -18.49 -13.68
C ASP A 16 87.80 -19.05 -12.97
N ALA A 17 87.68 -20.26 -12.41
CA ALA A 17 88.81 -20.98 -11.81
C ALA A 17 89.90 -21.28 -12.84
N LEU A 18 89.53 -21.75 -14.04
CA LEU A 18 90.48 -22.03 -15.13
C LEU A 18 91.16 -20.76 -15.65
N ALA A 19 90.40 -19.68 -15.85
CA ALA A 19 90.95 -18.39 -16.27
C ALA A 19 91.95 -17.83 -15.24
N LEU A 20 91.67 -18.00 -13.94
CA LEU A 20 92.59 -17.59 -12.88
C LEU A 20 93.89 -18.42 -12.89
N ILE A 21 93.80 -19.73 -13.13
CA ILE A 21 94.96 -20.62 -13.23
C ILE A 21 95.79 -20.31 -14.48
N GLU A 22 95.16 -20.06 -15.62
CA GLU A 22 95.86 -19.68 -16.85
C GLU A 22 96.56 -18.32 -16.72
N LYS A 23 95.96 -17.36 -16.00
CA LYS A 23 96.60 -16.09 -15.68
C LYS A 23 97.87 -16.28 -14.84
N VAL A 24 97.84 -17.19 -13.87
CA VAL A 24 99.03 -17.53 -13.05
C VAL A 24 100.11 -18.21 -13.88
N ARG A 25 99.73 -19.09 -14.81
CA ARG A 25 100.68 -19.76 -15.72
C ARG A 25 101.24 -18.80 -16.78
N GLY A 26 100.45 -17.84 -17.24
CA GLY A 26 100.85 -16.84 -18.24
C GLY A 26 101.80 -15.77 -17.72
N GLN A 27 101.84 -15.51 -16.40
CA GLN A 27 102.72 -14.51 -15.79
C GLN A 27 104.18 -14.97 -15.64
N GLY A 28 104.50 -16.24 -15.90
CA GLY A 28 105.86 -16.78 -15.84
C GLY A 28 106.47 -17.03 -17.22
N ARG A 29 106.60 -16.02 -18.09
CA ARG A 29 107.43 -16.13 -19.31
C ARG A 29 108.78 -15.46 -19.10
N SER A 30 109.71 -16.21 -18.51
CA SER A 30 111.15 -16.00 -18.68
C SER A 30 111.71 -17.25 -19.36
N PRO A 31 112.49 -17.15 -20.45
CA PRO A 31 112.71 -18.26 -21.38
C PRO A 31 113.85 -19.17 -20.92
N ALA A 32 113.66 -19.95 -19.86
CA ALA A 32 114.61 -21.03 -19.51
C ALA A 32 114.11 -22.08 -18.48
N LEU A 33 112.81 -22.19 -18.19
CA LEU A 33 112.31 -23.21 -17.24
C LEU A 33 111.12 -24.00 -17.81
N PRO A 34 111.09 -25.33 -17.62
CA PRO A 34 110.01 -26.18 -18.15
C PRO A 34 108.66 -25.78 -17.53
N ALA A 35 107.61 -25.86 -18.36
CA ALA A 35 106.24 -25.41 -18.08
C ALA A 35 105.82 -25.68 -16.61
N THR A 36 105.54 -24.61 -15.88
CA THR A 36 105.22 -24.67 -14.46
C THR A 36 103.96 -25.52 -14.23
N THR A 37 104.09 -26.61 -13.48
CA THR A 37 102.99 -27.46 -13.01
C THR A 37 102.14 -26.79 -11.92
N ALA A 38 102.25 -25.45 -11.78
CA ALA A 38 101.56 -24.66 -10.78
C ALA A 38 100.03 -24.80 -10.96
N CYS A 39 99.37 -25.19 -9.87
CA CYS A 39 97.94 -25.46 -9.77
C CYS A 39 97.39 -26.56 -10.72
N GLU A 40 98.20 -27.56 -11.14
CA GLU A 40 97.73 -28.61 -12.06
C GLU A 40 96.60 -29.47 -11.47
N GLN A 41 96.64 -29.75 -10.16
CA GLN A 41 95.55 -30.47 -9.50
C GLN A 41 94.23 -29.68 -9.55
N GLU A 42 94.27 -28.38 -9.27
CA GLU A 42 93.10 -27.50 -9.28
C GLU A 42 92.58 -27.28 -10.70
N ARG A 43 93.46 -27.26 -11.70
CA ARG A 43 93.09 -27.20 -13.12
C ARG A 43 92.35 -28.46 -13.54
N LEU A 44 92.89 -29.63 -13.22
CA LEU A 44 92.23 -30.92 -13.51
C LEU A 44 90.90 -31.04 -12.79
N ALA A 45 90.81 -30.56 -11.54
CA ALA A 45 89.55 -30.51 -10.79
C ALA A 45 88.52 -29.57 -11.45
N ALA A 46 88.94 -28.39 -11.90
CA ALA A 46 88.07 -27.43 -12.60
C ALA A 46 87.61 -27.95 -13.98
N VAL A 47 88.49 -28.62 -14.75
CA VAL A 47 88.11 -29.26 -16.02
C VAL A 47 87.11 -30.39 -15.79
N ARG A 48 87.32 -31.24 -14.77
CA ARG A 48 86.35 -32.31 -14.44
C ARG A 48 85.00 -31.75 -13.99
N ALA A 49 85.00 -30.67 -13.20
CA ALA A 49 83.78 -29.99 -12.77
C ALA A 49 83.06 -29.28 -13.93
N ALA A 50 83.79 -28.81 -14.95
CA ALA A 50 83.21 -28.22 -16.17
C ALA A 50 82.68 -29.29 -17.14
N ALA A 51 83.25 -30.50 -17.13
CA ALA A 51 82.83 -31.62 -17.97
C ALA A 51 81.63 -32.39 -17.40
N GLN A 52 81.25 -32.16 -16.14
CA GLN A 52 79.98 -32.66 -15.60
C GLN A 52 78.83 -31.83 -16.17
N PRO A 53 77.89 -32.42 -16.93
CA PRO A 53 76.71 -31.70 -17.40
C PRO A 53 75.96 -31.16 -16.17
N ALA A 54 75.68 -29.86 -16.18
CA ALA A 54 74.98 -29.19 -15.09
C ALA A 54 73.71 -30.00 -14.76
N PRO A 55 73.47 -30.35 -13.48
CA PRO A 55 72.23 -31.00 -13.10
C PRO A 55 71.09 -30.12 -13.61
N ALA A 56 70.19 -30.73 -14.40
CA ALA A 56 69.03 -30.05 -14.93
C ALA A 56 68.37 -29.26 -13.79
N ALA A 57 68.16 -27.96 -14.00
CA ALA A 57 67.47 -27.12 -13.04
C ALA A 57 66.21 -27.87 -12.58
N PRO A 58 65.98 -28.01 -11.26
CA PRO A 58 64.82 -28.74 -10.77
C PRO A 58 63.57 -28.18 -11.45
N PRO A 59 62.60 -29.03 -11.84
CA PRO A 59 61.38 -28.58 -12.46
C PRO A 59 60.74 -27.56 -11.51
N GLN A 60 60.79 -26.27 -11.90
CA GLN A 60 60.18 -25.20 -11.13
C GLN A 60 58.75 -25.63 -10.85
N ASN A 61 58.44 -25.79 -9.56
CA ASN A 61 57.10 -26.22 -9.20
C ASN A 61 56.11 -25.11 -9.66
N PRO A 62 54.83 -25.44 -9.86
CA PRO A 62 53.84 -24.48 -10.32
C PRO A 62 53.77 -23.20 -9.46
N ALA A 63 54.11 -23.27 -8.16
CA ALA A 63 54.15 -22.14 -7.24
C ALA A 63 55.36 -21.21 -7.47
N GLU A 64 56.52 -21.72 -7.86
CA GLU A 64 57.69 -20.89 -8.23
C GLU A 64 57.48 -20.20 -9.59
N LYS A 65 56.86 -20.89 -10.55
CA LYS A 65 56.41 -20.27 -11.81
C LYS A 65 55.33 -19.22 -11.56
N ALA A 66 54.40 -19.48 -10.64
CA ALA A 66 53.40 -18.50 -10.24
C ALA A 66 54.04 -17.29 -9.54
N GLY A 67 55.04 -17.50 -8.69
CA GLY A 67 55.82 -16.43 -8.03
C GLY A 67 56.57 -15.56 -9.05
N ALA A 68 57.32 -16.16 -9.97
CA ALA A 68 58.03 -15.40 -11.00
C ALA A 68 57.09 -14.67 -11.98
N ASN A 69 55.93 -15.26 -12.30
CA ASN A 69 54.91 -14.60 -13.10
C ASN A 69 54.23 -13.46 -12.34
N TRP A 70 54.00 -13.62 -11.03
CA TRP A 70 53.47 -12.57 -10.16
C TRP A 70 54.45 -11.43 -10.00
N ASP A 71 55.74 -11.70 -9.81
CA ASP A 71 56.78 -10.66 -9.69
C ASP A 71 56.96 -9.89 -11.01
N ARG A 72 56.91 -10.59 -12.16
CA ARG A 72 56.92 -9.94 -13.47
C ARG A 72 55.67 -9.10 -13.69
N PHE A 73 54.49 -9.63 -13.37
CA PHE A 73 53.23 -8.87 -13.42
C PHE A 73 53.25 -7.65 -12.50
N ASN A 74 53.75 -7.80 -11.27
CA ASN A 74 53.86 -6.73 -10.29
C ASN A 74 54.86 -5.66 -10.74
N ALA A 75 56.02 -6.05 -11.28
CA ALA A 75 57.03 -5.11 -11.78
C ALA A 75 56.58 -4.38 -13.06
N GLU A 76 55.93 -5.06 -13.98
CA GLU A 76 55.50 -4.49 -15.28
C GLU A 76 54.20 -3.70 -15.17
N TRP A 77 53.25 -4.10 -14.32
CA TRP A 77 51.91 -3.51 -14.27
C TRP A 77 51.59 -2.79 -12.96
N ILE A 78 51.94 -3.35 -11.80
CA ILE A 78 51.52 -2.79 -10.50
C ILE A 78 52.47 -1.68 -10.00
N SER A 79 53.78 -1.87 -10.10
CA SER A 79 54.80 -0.94 -9.61
C SER A 79 54.73 0.43 -10.29
N PRO A 80 54.56 0.55 -11.63
CA PRO A 80 54.34 1.84 -12.29
C PRO A 80 53.02 2.48 -11.82
N LEU A 81 51.96 1.69 -11.69
CA LEU A 81 50.67 2.15 -11.16
C LEU A 81 50.77 2.65 -9.71
N SER A 82 51.68 2.12 -8.88
CA SER A 82 51.83 2.56 -7.49
C SER A 82 52.42 3.97 -7.38
N LYS A 83 53.35 4.34 -8.27
CA LYS A 83 53.94 5.69 -8.34
C LYS A 83 52.98 6.71 -8.95
N ALA A 84 52.17 6.26 -9.91
CA ALA A 84 51.17 7.08 -10.58
C ALA A 84 49.79 7.06 -9.90
N GLY A 85 49.61 6.19 -8.90
CA GLY A 85 48.31 5.86 -8.32
C GLY A 85 47.66 7.04 -7.61
N LEU A 86 48.44 7.89 -6.93
CA LEU A 86 47.93 9.11 -6.32
C LEU A 86 47.43 10.11 -7.37
N ALA A 87 48.14 10.26 -8.49
CA ALA A 87 47.72 11.14 -9.59
C ALA A 87 46.47 10.61 -10.30
N LEU A 88 46.41 9.30 -10.56
CA LEU A 88 45.23 8.63 -11.12
C LEU A 88 44.01 8.79 -10.21
N LEU A 89 44.16 8.50 -8.92
CA LEU A 89 43.08 8.69 -7.94
C LEU A 89 42.64 10.16 -7.85
N GLY A 90 43.59 11.10 -7.88
CA GLY A 90 43.30 12.53 -7.90
C GLY A 90 42.51 12.95 -9.12
N LEU A 91 42.88 12.48 -10.32
CA LEU A 91 42.14 12.76 -11.57
C LEU A 91 40.75 12.13 -11.56
N VAL A 92 40.63 10.85 -11.18
CA VAL A 92 39.34 10.17 -11.07
C VAL A 92 38.44 10.92 -10.09
N ALA A 93 38.96 11.30 -8.91
CA ALA A 93 38.20 12.09 -7.94
C ALA A 93 37.79 13.47 -8.51
N GLY A 94 38.69 14.16 -9.21
CA GLY A 94 38.41 15.44 -9.86
C GLY A 94 37.28 15.34 -10.89
N PHE A 95 37.31 14.32 -11.76
CA PHE A 95 36.26 14.09 -12.75
C PHE A 95 34.93 13.61 -12.13
N LEU A 96 34.96 12.83 -11.05
CA LEU A 96 33.75 12.51 -10.29
C LEU A 96 33.11 13.76 -9.68
N VAL A 97 33.92 14.66 -9.10
CA VAL A 97 33.45 15.96 -8.59
C VAL A 97 32.93 16.84 -9.71
N LEU A 98 33.59 16.85 -10.88
CA LEU A 98 33.09 17.56 -12.06
C LEU A 98 31.73 17.03 -12.50
N GLY A 99 31.58 15.69 -12.61
CA GLY A 99 30.31 15.04 -12.92
C GLY A 99 29.21 15.44 -11.94
N ARG A 100 29.54 15.60 -10.65
CA ARG A 100 28.61 16.12 -9.64
C ARG A 100 28.22 17.58 -9.89
N LEU A 101 29.16 18.47 -10.16
CA LEU A 101 28.89 19.88 -10.41
C LEU A 101 28.03 20.07 -11.67
N LEU A 102 28.27 19.25 -12.70
CA LEU A 102 27.50 19.26 -13.95
C LEU A 102 26.01 18.94 -13.71
N VAL A 103 25.63 18.22 -12.66
CA VAL A 103 24.21 17.94 -12.32
C VAL A 103 23.40 19.22 -12.09
N LEU A 104 24.05 20.31 -11.68
CA LEU A 104 23.41 21.62 -11.47
C LEU A 104 23.07 22.34 -12.79
N LEU A 105 23.54 21.84 -13.93
CA LEU A 105 23.22 22.42 -15.23
C LEU A 105 21.79 22.02 -15.66
N PRO A 106 20.93 22.98 -16.01
CA PRO A 106 19.51 22.73 -16.26
C PRO A 106 19.24 21.79 -17.44
N LYS A 107 20.13 21.76 -18.44
CA LYS A 107 19.98 20.93 -19.64
C LYS A 107 20.21 19.42 -19.41
N ILE A 108 20.83 19.03 -18.29
CA ILE A 108 21.16 17.62 -18.01
C ILE A 108 19.98 16.87 -17.34
N ALA A 109 18.99 17.58 -16.82
CA ALA A 109 17.94 17.02 -15.94
C ALA A 109 16.67 16.49 -16.65
N GLY A 110 16.61 16.45 -17.98
CA GLY A 110 15.34 16.38 -18.71
C GLY A 110 14.70 15.00 -18.92
N ALA A 111 15.48 13.97 -19.22
CA ALA A 111 14.93 12.73 -19.78
C ALA A 111 14.52 11.71 -18.71
N ARG A 112 13.34 11.11 -18.85
CA ARG A 112 12.99 9.88 -18.12
C ARG A 112 13.94 8.77 -18.60
N LYS A 113 14.58 8.08 -17.65
CA LYS A 113 15.50 6.97 -17.93
C LYS A 113 14.99 5.70 -17.29
N SER A 114 14.99 4.60 -18.05
CA SER A 114 14.66 3.27 -17.54
C SER A 114 15.73 2.80 -16.54
N PRO A 115 15.43 1.87 -15.63
CA PRO A 115 16.42 1.33 -14.70
C PRO A 115 17.67 0.75 -15.42
N ALA A 116 17.47 0.08 -16.56
CA ALA A 116 18.55 -0.46 -17.38
C ALA A 116 19.43 0.65 -17.97
N ASP A 117 18.82 1.72 -18.51
CA ASP A 117 19.58 2.86 -19.02
C ASP A 117 20.38 3.53 -17.90
N ARG A 118 19.83 3.63 -16.68
CA ARG A 118 20.56 4.21 -15.54
C ARG A 118 21.78 3.37 -15.18
N ALA A 119 21.65 2.05 -15.14
CA ALA A 119 22.77 1.14 -14.88
C ALA A 119 23.85 1.27 -15.98
N LEU A 120 23.44 1.32 -17.25
CA LEU A 120 24.34 1.50 -18.39
C LEU A 120 25.04 2.86 -18.36
N LEU A 121 24.33 3.94 -18.03
CA LEU A 121 24.91 5.28 -17.88
C LEU A 121 25.92 5.32 -16.73
N ALA A 122 25.62 4.69 -15.59
CA ALA A 122 26.56 4.62 -14.47
C ALA A 122 27.85 3.89 -14.85
N LEU A 123 27.74 2.71 -15.47
CA LEU A 123 28.89 1.90 -15.86
C LEU A 123 29.70 2.57 -16.96
N THR A 124 29.05 3.09 -18.01
CA THR A 124 29.72 3.81 -19.10
C THR A 124 30.42 5.07 -18.60
N GLY A 125 29.76 5.87 -17.75
CA GLY A 125 30.34 7.07 -17.16
C GLY A 125 31.58 6.76 -16.32
N LEU A 126 31.51 5.75 -15.45
CA LEU A 126 32.64 5.31 -14.63
C LEU A 126 33.79 4.74 -15.48
N ALA A 127 33.48 3.93 -16.49
CA ALA A 127 34.48 3.38 -17.40
C ALA A 127 35.22 4.50 -18.14
N PHE A 128 34.51 5.48 -18.68
CA PHE A 128 35.12 6.60 -19.41
C PHE A 128 36.00 7.47 -18.51
N ILE A 129 35.58 7.73 -17.26
CA ILE A 129 36.41 8.43 -16.28
C ILE A 129 37.68 7.64 -15.98
N LEU A 130 37.56 6.33 -15.75
CA LEU A 130 38.71 5.48 -15.42
C LEU A 130 39.69 5.38 -16.60
N PHE A 131 39.21 5.00 -17.79
CA PHE A 131 40.04 4.88 -18.99
C PHE A 131 40.64 6.22 -19.42
N GLY A 132 39.86 7.30 -19.39
CA GLY A 132 40.36 8.64 -19.70
C GLY A 132 41.45 9.10 -18.74
N SER A 133 41.28 8.85 -17.44
CA SER A 133 42.30 9.16 -16.43
C SER A 133 43.55 8.30 -16.58
N CYS A 134 43.41 7.01 -16.89
CA CYS A 134 44.55 6.13 -17.18
C CYS A 134 45.34 6.61 -18.42
N LEU A 135 44.66 7.05 -19.49
CA LEU A 135 45.33 7.59 -20.68
C LEU A 135 46.15 8.84 -20.36
N ILE A 136 45.65 9.73 -19.51
CA ILE A 136 46.39 10.94 -19.09
C ILE A 136 47.65 10.55 -18.31
N VAL A 137 47.53 9.59 -17.39
CA VAL A 137 48.62 9.19 -16.48
C VAL A 137 49.69 8.35 -17.19
N LEU A 138 49.31 7.50 -18.14
CA LEU A 138 50.23 6.61 -18.87
C LEU A 138 50.82 7.23 -20.14
N ALA A 139 50.26 8.33 -20.65
CA ALA A 139 50.77 9.04 -21.83
C ALA A 139 52.28 9.37 -21.78
N PRO A 140 52.88 9.76 -20.63
CA PRO A 140 54.32 10.01 -20.56
C PRO A 140 55.18 8.76 -20.77
N GLU A 141 54.74 7.59 -20.30
CA GLU A 141 55.53 6.34 -20.38
C GLU A 141 55.45 5.70 -21.77
N TRP A 142 54.30 5.78 -22.44
CA TRP A 142 54.15 5.24 -23.80
C TRP A 142 54.93 6.01 -24.86
N ASN A 143 55.21 7.28 -24.60
CA ASN A 143 55.85 8.17 -25.56
C ASN A 143 57.39 8.23 -25.43
N ALA A 144 57.98 7.49 -24.48
CA ALA A 144 59.43 7.34 -24.36
C ALA A 144 60.09 6.69 -25.61
N ASN A 145 59.29 6.06 -26.49
CA ASN A 145 59.75 5.35 -27.69
C ASN A 145 59.27 5.97 -29.03
N ALA A 146 58.60 7.14 -29.05
CA ALA A 146 58.01 7.69 -30.27
C ALA A 146 58.15 9.22 -30.41
N ILE A 147 58.47 9.65 -31.63
CA ILE A 147 58.69 11.01 -32.16
C ILE A 147 57.87 12.12 -31.44
N GLU A 148 58.56 13.21 -31.08
CA GLU A 148 58.24 14.33 -30.16
C GLU A 148 56.88 15.09 -30.27
N GLY A 149 55.88 14.62 -31.02
CA GLY A 149 54.59 15.33 -31.19
C GLY A 149 53.32 14.64 -30.69
N LYS A 150 53.37 13.36 -30.29
CA LYS A 150 52.15 12.53 -30.09
C LYS A 150 51.58 12.50 -28.65
N SER A 151 52.35 12.86 -27.63
CA SER A 151 51.91 12.80 -26.22
C SER A 151 50.75 13.76 -25.91
N PHE A 152 50.77 14.96 -26.49
CA PHE A 152 49.71 15.95 -26.30
C PHE A 152 48.35 15.45 -26.80
N GLY A 153 48.33 14.75 -27.95
CA GLY A 153 47.11 14.17 -28.52
C GLY A 153 46.48 13.11 -27.61
N GLN A 154 47.29 12.26 -26.97
CA GLN A 154 46.81 11.23 -26.05
C GLN A 154 46.24 11.82 -24.75
N MET A 155 46.93 12.82 -24.17
CA MET A 155 46.43 13.52 -22.97
C MET A 155 45.13 14.27 -23.27
N ALA A 156 45.04 14.96 -24.41
CA ALA A 156 43.81 15.65 -24.82
C ALA A 156 42.66 14.67 -25.05
N ALA A 157 42.92 13.53 -25.71
CA ALA A 157 41.93 12.48 -25.89
C ALA A 157 41.47 11.87 -24.55
N GLY A 158 42.40 11.60 -23.63
CA GLY A 158 42.08 11.11 -22.28
C GLY A 158 41.24 12.09 -21.47
N ALA A 159 41.60 13.39 -21.52
CA ALA A 159 40.83 14.46 -20.87
C ALA A 159 39.42 14.61 -21.45
N LEU A 160 39.27 14.55 -22.78
CA LEU A 160 37.97 14.58 -23.45
C LEU A 160 37.12 13.37 -23.06
N LEU A 161 37.71 12.17 -23.01
CA LEU A 161 37.02 10.94 -22.63
C LEU A 161 36.55 10.99 -21.16
N ALA A 162 37.41 11.43 -20.24
CA ALA A 162 37.04 11.57 -18.83
C ALA A 162 35.99 12.68 -18.61
N PHE A 163 36.05 13.76 -19.39
CA PHE A 163 35.00 14.80 -19.40
C PHE A 163 33.66 14.24 -19.90
N LEU A 164 33.64 13.51 -21.01
CA LEU A 164 32.45 12.80 -21.51
C LEU A 164 31.91 11.82 -20.46
N GLY A 165 32.78 11.07 -19.79
CA GLY A 165 32.42 10.21 -18.67
C GLY A 165 31.76 10.97 -17.52
N SER A 166 32.26 12.16 -17.21
CA SER A 166 31.69 13.06 -16.19
C SER A 166 30.30 13.57 -16.59
N VAL A 167 30.07 13.91 -17.86
CA VAL A 167 28.76 14.30 -18.40
C VAL A 167 27.77 13.13 -18.33
N VAL A 168 28.18 11.93 -18.75
CA VAL A 168 27.36 10.72 -18.69
C VAL A 168 27.01 10.37 -17.24
N LEU A 169 27.98 10.48 -16.32
CA LEU A 169 27.76 10.31 -14.90
C LEU A 169 26.80 11.38 -14.33
N ALA A 170 26.89 12.62 -14.78
CA ALA A 170 25.97 13.68 -14.40
C ALA A 170 24.52 13.34 -14.82
N VAL A 171 24.32 12.81 -16.01
CA VAL A 171 23.00 12.31 -16.49
C VAL A 171 22.50 11.16 -15.60
N TYR A 172 23.39 10.24 -15.21
CA TYR A 172 23.04 9.18 -14.26
C TYR A 172 22.63 9.75 -12.90
N LEU A 173 23.46 10.60 -12.29
CA LEU A 173 23.21 11.19 -10.97
C LEU A 173 21.91 12.01 -10.95
N SER A 174 21.64 12.78 -12.02
CA SER A 174 20.42 13.57 -12.16
C SER A 174 19.16 12.71 -12.28
N SER A 175 19.28 11.45 -12.72
CA SER A 175 18.18 10.50 -12.93
C SER A 175 17.82 9.66 -11.70
N ARG A 176 18.57 9.77 -10.59
CA ARG A 176 18.32 8.98 -9.38
C ARG A 176 17.04 9.41 -8.67
N LEU A 177 16.39 8.46 -8.02
CA LEU A 177 15.18 8.67 -7.23
C LEU A 177 15.57 8.66 -5.74
N ARG A 178 16.22 9.72 -5.27
CA ARG A 178 16.50 9.93 -3.84
C ARG A 178 15.93 11.26 -3.38
N LEU A 179 15.18 11.21 -2.29
CA LEU A 179 14.41 12.31 -1.74
C LEU A 179 15.03 12.78 -0.42
N THR A 180 15.04 14.09 -0.22
CA THR A 180 15.19 14.71 1.10
C THR A 180 13.91 15.46 1.43
N LEU A 181 13.43 15.26 2.65
CA LEU A 181 12.22 15.88 3.15
C LEU A 181 12.59 16.79 4.32
N ASP A 182 12.18 18.06 4.23
CA ASP A 182 12.31 19.08 5.27
C ASP A 182 10.90 19.60 5.55
N VAL A 183 10.34 19.29 6.72
CA VAL A 183 9.00 19.76 7.13
C VAL A 183 9.17 20.83 8.19
N ARG A 184 8.58 22.00 7.95
CA ARG A 184 8.63 23.16 8.83
C ARG A 184 7.27 23.40 9.46
N ASP A 185 7.27 23.59 10.77
CA ASP A 185 6.09 23.96 11.52
C ASP A 185 5.67 25.42 11.23
N THR A 186 4.60 25.88 11.90
CA THR A 186 4.10 27.26 11.78
C THR A 186 5.09 28.32 12.29
N LYS A 187 6.13 27.94 13.03
CA LYS A 187 7.21 28.80 13.51
C LYS A 187 8.42 28.79 12.57
N GLY A 188 8.39 27.95 11.53
CA GLY A 188 9.48 27.77 10.58
C GLY A 188 10.59 26.84 11.06
N GLU A 189 10.41 26.14 12.19
CA GLU A 189 11.35 25.17 12.73
C GLU A 189 11.12 23.78 12.13
N THR A 190 12.19 22.98 11.95
CA THR A 190 12.07 21.64 11.37
C THR A 190 11.39 20.66 12.34
N SER A 191 10.23 20.14 11.97
CA SER A 191 9.47 19.14 12.72
C SER A 191 9.91 17.72 12.35
N LYS A 192 10.57 17.02 13.26
CA LYS A 192 11.02 15.62 13.04
C LYS A 192 9.85 14.63 12.97
N VAL A 193 8.76 14.93 13.67
CA VAL A 193 7.55 14.09 13.73
C VAL A 193 6.88 14.10 12.36
N ASP A 194 6.64 15.28 11.80
CA ASP A 194 5.93 15.43 10.53
C ASP A 194 6.76 14.93 9.35
N VAL A 195 8.10 15.10 9.41
CA VAL A 195 9.03 14.47 8.44
C VAL A 195 8.84 12.95 8.44
N SER A 196 8.75 12.34 9.62
CA SER A 196 8.60 10.90 9.76
C SER A 196 7.21 10.45 9.32
N GLN A 197 6.17 11.23 9.60
CA GLN A 197 4.79 10.93 9.21
C GLN A 197 4.58 11.02 7.69
N ILE A 198 4.98 12.13 7.05
CA ILE A 198 4.90 12.27 5.59
C ILE A 198 5.83 11.24 4.91
N GLY A 199 7.00 10.97 5.48
CA GLY A 199 7.91 9.93 4.99
C GLY A 199 7.27 8.54 5.01
N ALA A 200 6.56 8.20 6.09
CA ALA A 200 5.82 6.94 6.21
C ALA A 200 4.66 6.86 5.21
N LEU A 201 3.86 7.93 5.07
CA LEU A 201 2.76 7.97 4.09
C LEU A 201 3.26 7.90 2.64
N LEU A 202 4.41 8.51 2.34
CA LEU A 202 5.03 8.41 1.02
C LEU A 202 5.57 7.00 0.76
N HIS A 203 6.13 6.34 1.78
CA HIS A 203 6.50 4.93 1.69
C HIS A 203 5.26 4.06 1.44
N GLU A 204 4.18 4.30 2.18
CA GLU A 204 2.93 3.58 2.03
C GLU A 204 2.31 3.76 0.63
N LEU A 205 2.36 4.97 0.05
CA LEU A 205 1.84 5.26 -1.28
C LEU A 205 2.77 4.84 -2.44
N GLY A 206 4.08 4.75 -2.22
CA GLY A 206 5.06 4.64 -3.30
C GLY A 206 6.07 3.50 -3.19
N ALA A 207 6.11 2.78 -2.08
CA ALA A 207 7.00 1.64 -1.84
C ALA A 207 6.24 0.38 -1.44
N ASP A 208 5.15 0.50 -0.67
CA ASP A 208 4.41 -0.66 -0.20
C ASP A 208 3.75 -1.41 -1.37
N ALA A 209 3.60 -2.72 -1.16
CA ALA A 209 2.95 -3.57 -2.13
C ALA A 209 1.43 -3.29 -2.17
N PRO A 210 0.76 -3.50 -3.32
CA PRO A 210 -0.67 -3.28 -3.52
C PRO A 210 -1.55 -3.81 -2.37
N ARG A 211 -2.45 -2.97 -1.83
CA ARG A 211 -3.34 -3.31 -0.68
C ARG A 211 -4.83 -3.31 -1.03
N GLY A 212 -5.64 -3.93 -0.16
CA GLY A 212 -7.07 -4.10 -0.34
C GLY A 212 -7.43 -5.27 -1.26
N LEU A 213 -8.49 -6.02 -0.91
CA LEU A 213 -8.89 -7.25 -1.61
C LEU A 213 -9.79 -6.98 -2.83
N GLU A 214 -10.81 -6.13 -2.65
CA GLU A 214 -11.78 -5.77 -3.71
C GLU A 214 -11.55 -4.35 -4.24
N VAL A 215 -11.07 -3.46 -3.37
CA VAL A 215 -10.84 -2.04 -3.68
C VAL A 215 -9.37 -1.70 -3.42
N PRO A 216 -8.73 -0.89 -4.27
CA PRO A 216 -7.40 -0.38 -3.98
C PRO A 216 -7.38 0.57 -2.78
N GLU A 217 -6.51 0.30 -1.80
CA GLU A 217 -6.26 1.15 -0.63
C GLU A 217 -5.00 2.01 -0.84
N GLY A 218 -5.18 3.19 -1.44
CA GLY A 218 -4.08 4.03 -1.93
C GLY A 218 -3.52 3.58 -3.29
N ALA A 219 -2.27 3.89 -3.56
CA ALA A 219 -1.63 3.57 -4.84
C ALA A 219 -0.94 2.20 -4.86
N ASP A 220 -0.84 1.60 -6.05
CA ASP A 220 -0.16 0.30 -6.29
C ASP A 220 1.31 0.50 -6.72
N VAL A 221 1.95 1.59 -6.29
CA VAL A 221 3.31 1.96 -6.71
C VAL A 221 4.34 1.36 -5.77
N THR A 222 5.34 0.68 -6.33
CA THR A 222 6.47 0.09 -5.58
C THR A 222 7.82 0.74 -5.91
N ALA A 223 7.83 1.80 -6.72
CA ALA A 223 9.04 2.43 -7.25
C ALA A 223 10.03 2.96 -6.19
N LEU A 224 9.54 3.26 -4.98
CA LEU A 224 10.34 3.80 -3.88
C LEU A 224 10.98 2.71 -3.00
N ALA A 225 10.52 1.45 -3.05
CA ALA A 225 10.97 0.38 -2.16
C ALA A 225 12.47 0.10 -2.23
N ASP A 226 13.04 0.03 -3.44
CA ASP A 226 14.44 -0.36 -3.65
C ASP A 226 15.43 0.83 -3.70
N ASN A 227 14.93 2.07 -3.77
CA ASN A 227 15.73 3.22 -4.19
C ASN A 227 15.79 4.41 -3.21
N ALA A 228 14.90 4.46 -2.20
CA ALA A 228 14.66 5.69 -1.45
C ALA A 228 15.49 5.87 -0.17
N MET A 229 16.01 4.81 0.47
CA MET A 229 16.71 4.95 1.77
C MET A 229 18.18 4.48 1.72
N PRO A 230 19.13 5.28 2.25
CA PRO A 230 20.54 4.91 2.25
C PRO A 230 20.82 3.78 3.25
N VAL A 231 21.37 2.68 2.75
CA VAL A 231 22.00 1.63 3.56
C VAL A 231 23.28 2.19 4.19
N SER A 232 23.34 2.24 5.53
CA SER A 232 24.57 2.55 6.26
C SER A 232 25.35 1.27 6.58
N PHE A 233 26.59 1.16 6.08
CA PHE A 233 27.50 0.05 6.41
C PHE A 233 28.35 0.39 7.64
N THR A 234 28.63 -0.61 8.49
CA THR A 234 29.18 -0.47 9.85
C THR A 234 30.71 -0.60 9.99
N ASN A 235 31.46 -0.76 8.90
CA ASN A 235 32.88 -1.11 8.98
C ASN A 235 33.82 0.13 8.90
N LYS A 236 34.76 0.30 9.85
CA LYS A 236 35.50 1.56 10.07
C LYS A 236 36.40 2.03 8.90
N VAL A 237 37.02 1.10 8.17
CA VAL A 237 37.85 1.43 6.98
C VAL A 237 36.96 1.71 5.77
N LEU A 238 35.86 0.97 5.64
CA LEU A 238 34.83 1.24 4.64
C LEU A 238 34.13 2.58 4.91
N ALA A 239 34.02 3.03 6.17
CA ALA A 239 33.37 4.28 6.56
C ALA A 239 34.13 5.55 6.10
N ALA A 240 35.46 5.51 5.98
CA ALA A 240 36.25 6.63 5.48
C ALA A 240 36.11 6.77 3.94
N VAL A 241 36.21 5.65 3.23
CA VAL A 241 35.91 5.56 1.79
C VAL A 241 34.44 5.90 1.54
N GLN A 242 33.52 5.43 2.39
CA GLN A 242 32.11 5.76 2.36
C GLN A 242 31.86 7.24 2.64
N LYS A 243 32.59 7.93 3.52
CA LYS A 243 32.42 9.39 3.68
C LYS A 243 32.83 10.14 2.41
N LEU A 244 33.90 9.71 1.74
CA LEU A 244 34.33 10.29 0.46
C LEU A 244 33.33 9.98 -0.67
N VAL A 245 32.89 8.73 -0.76
CA VAL A 245 31.90 8.22 -1.72
C VAL A 245 30.50 8.80 -1.44
N VAL A 246 30.06 8.95 -0.20
CA VAL A 246 28.78 9.60 0.17
C VAL A 246 28.87 11.11 -0.03
N SER A 247 30.02 11.73 0.17
CA SER A 247 30.20 13.13 -0.23
C SER A 247 30.02 13.30 -1.74
N ILE A 248 30.59 12.41 -2.56
CA ILE A 248 30.54 12.49 -4.03
C ILE A 248 29.20 11.98 -4.63
N PHE A 249 28.64 10.89 -4.09
CA PHE A 249 27.45 10.18 -4.60
C PHE A 249 26.18 10.36 -3.73
N GLY A 250 26.25 11.09 -2.62
CA GLY A 250 25.14 11.38 -1.70
C GLY A 250 24.29 12.57 -2.12
N VAL A 251 24.33 12.98 -3.38
CA VAL A 251 23.38 13.96 -3.90
C VAL A 251 22.00 13.33 -3.89
N THR A 252 21.10 13.93 -3.12
CA THR A 252 19.67 13.67 -3.15
C THR A 252 19.09 14.64 -4.17
N PRO A 253 18.88 14.20 -5.43
CA PRO A 253 18.46 15.10 -6.49
C PRO A 253 17.13 15.75 -6.14
N TRP A 254 16.25 15.08 -5.39
CA TRP A 254 14.99 15.66 -4.98
C TRP A 254 15.06 16.23 -3.57
N ARG A 255 14.63 17.48 -3.45
CA ARG A 255 14.41 18.16 -2.18
C ARG A 255 12.96 18.58 -2.10
N VAL A 256 12.29 18.22 -1.02
CA VAL A 256 10.93 18.62 -0.71
C VAL A 256 10.98 19.47 0.55
N VAL A 257 10.39 20.66 0.49
CA VAL A 257 10.17 21.50 1.65
C VAL A 257 8.67 21.64 1.83
N VAL A 258 8.18 21.18 2.98
CA VAL A 258 6.79 21.30 3.41
C VAL A 258 6.76 22.35 4.50
N SER A 259 5.86 23.32 4.44
CA SER A 259 5.69 24.35 5.47
C SER A 259 4.23 24.51 5.81
N SER A 260 3.89 24.32 7.08
CA SER A 260 2.54 24.55 7.59
C SER A 260 2.29 26.04 7.71
N SER A 261 1.27 26.55 6.99
CA SER A 261 0.93 27.99 7.04
C SER A 261 -0.05 28.28 8.18
N ASN A 262 -1.00 27.38 8.41
CA ASN A 262 -1.93 27.37 9.54
C ASN A 262 -2.41 25.92 9.79
N GLU A 263 -3.38 25.71 10.69
CA GLU A 263 -3.90 24.37 11.01
C GLU A 263 -4.66 23.69 9.84
N ASP A 264 -5.13 24.46 8.86
CA ASP A 264 -5.96 23.97 7.74
C ASP A 264 -5.25 24.05 6.37
N SER A 265 -3.98 24.49 6.33
CA SER A 265 -3.25 24.70 5.08
C SER A 265 -1.74 24.44 5.19
N MET A 266 -1.22 23.81 4.15
CA MET A 266 0.17 23.38 4.04
C MET A 266 0.71 23.70 2.65
N THR A 267 1.91 24.27 2.58
CA THR A 267 2.59 24.51 1.31
C THR A 267 3.66 23.46 1.09
N VAL A 268 3.63 22.80 -0.06
CA VAL A 268 4.63 21.81 -0.47
C VAL A 268 5.38 22.36 -1.67
N SER A 269 6.71 22.44 -1.57
CA SER A 269 7.57 22.85 -2.67
C SER A 269 8.60 21.76 -2.98
N MET A 270 8.84 21.54 -4.26
CA MET A 270 9.74 20.50 -4.75
C MET A 270 10.79 21.09 -5.68
N ALA A 271 12.05 20.72 -5.43
CA ALA A 271 13.17 21.04 -6.29
C ALA A 271 13.88 19.75 -6.73
N ARG A 272 14.40 19.76 -7.96
CA ARG A 272 15.23 18.71 -8.53
C ARG A 272 16.57 19.29 -8.95
N ASN A 273 17.66 18.77 -8.39
CA ASN A 273 19.03 19.24 -8.64
C ASN A 273 19.21 20.75 -8.41
N GLY A 274 18.49 21.29 -7.42
CA GLY A 274 18.49 22.73 -7.11
C GLY A 274 17.52 23.57 -7.97
N ALA A 275 16.96 23.04 -9.05
CA ALA A 275 15.95 23.73 -9.86
C ALA A 275 14.55 23.47 -9.29
N SER A 276 13.73 24.52 -9.12
CA SER A 276 12.33 24.38 -8.73
C SER A 276 11.55 23.60 -9.79
N VAL A 277 10.81 22.58 -9.36
CA VAL A 277 9.93 21.77 -10.23
C VAL A 277 8.47 22.17 -10.07
N GLY A 278 8.07 22.55 -8.86
CA GLY A 278 6.72 22.98 -8.57
C GLY A 278 6.56 23.33 -7.09
N ALA A 279 5.51 24.09 -6.79
CA ALA A 279 5.02 24.28 -5.44
C ALA A 279 3.48 24.33 -5.48
N VAL A 280 2.85 23.92 -4.38
CA VAL A 280 1.41 23.96 -4.22
C VAL A 280 1.05 24.31 -2.78
N THR A 281 -0.03 25.06 -2.60
CA THR A 281 -0.68 25.23 -1.30
C THR A 281 -1.88 24.30 -1.26
N ILE A 282 -1.93 23.45 -0.24
CA ILE A 282 -2.97 22.48 0.03
C ILE A 282 -3.85 23.10 1.11
N ASP A 283 -5.07 23.46 0.76
CA ASP A 283 -6.07 24.00 1.69
C ASP A 283 -7.19 22.99 1.90
N ARG A 284 -7.52 22.72 3.16
CA ARG A 284 -8.49 21.69 3.53
C ARG A 284 -9.92 22.06 3.11
N ASN A 285 -10.26 23.34 3.11
CA ASN A 285 -11.59 23.81 2.71
C ASN A 285 -11.75 23.81 1.19
N GLU A 286 -10.71 24.22 0.45
CA GLU A 286 -10.71 24.16 -1.02
C GLU A 286 -10.90 22.73 -1.52
N LEU A 287 -10.29 21.75 -0.84
CA LEU A 287 -10.39 20.33 -1.16
C LEU A 287 -11.63 19.63 -0.58
N GLN A 288 -12.52 20.37 0.10
CA GLN A 288 -13.72 19.84 0.76
C GLN A 288 -13.42 18.68 1.73
N LEU A 289 -12.22 18.68 2.32
CA LEU A 289 -11.80 17.68 3.29
C LEU A 289 -12.45 17.91 4.66
N ALA A 290 -12.82 19.15 4.97
CA ALA A 290 -13.54 19.46 6.21
C ALA A 290 -14.91 18.77 6.23
N ASP A 291 -15.22 18.06 7.32
CA ASP A 291 -16.57 17.58 7.58
C ASP A 291 -17.52 18.77 7.50
N GLY A 292 -18.52 18.72 6.62
CA GLY A 292 -19.49 19.81 6.35
C GLY A 292 -20.33 20.28 7.54
N GLN A 293 -19.93 19.99 8.78
CA GLN A 293 -20.28 20.78 9.96
C GLN A 293 -19.60 22.14 9.87
N SER A 294 -20.15 22.99 9.00
CA SER A 294 -19.99 24.44 9.12
C SER A 294 -20.18 24.82 10.59
N LYS A 295 -19.11 25.33 11.22
CA LYS A 295 -19.18 26.02 12.50
C LYS A 295 -20.37 26.99 12.42
N LYS A 296 -21.41 26.77 13.22
CA LYS A 296 -22.38 27.83 13.50
C LYS A 296 -21.58 29.04 14.01
N PRO A 297 -21.64 30.21 13.36
CA PRO A 297 -21.00 31.40 13.88
C PRO A 297 -21.82 31.86 15.09
N GLY A 298 -21.21 31.82 16.27
CA GLY A 298 -21.83 32.31 17.51
C GLY A 298 -22.00 31.22 18.57
N THR A 299 -20.91 30.70 19.10
CA THR A 299 -20.89 30.22 20.48
C THR A 299 -19.49 30.37 21.02
N ASP A 300 -19.33 31.25 22.00
CA ASP A 300 -18.06 31.59 22.61
C ASP A 300 -17.35 30.33 23.13
N ALA A 301 -16.16 30.10 22.62
CA ALA A 301 -15.31 28.99 22.97
C ALA A 301 -14.81 29.14 24.41
N LYS A 302 -15.50 28.49 25.36
CA LYS A 302 -14.88 28.12 26.63
C LYS A 302 -14.17 26.79 26.46
N ALA A 303 -12.86 26.84 26.69
CA ALA A 303 -11.89 25.76 26.48
C ALA A 303 -12.40 24.39 26.98
N THR A 304 -12.62 23.49 26.02
CA THR A 304 -12.59 22.04 26.25
C THR A 304 -11.40 21.52 25.45
N THR A 305 -10.60 20.68 26.10
CA THR A 305 -9.28 20.19 25.69
C THR A 305 -9.24 19.71 24.22
N PRO A 306 -8.39 20.28 23.34
CA PRO A 306 -8.23 19.85 21.96
C PRO A 306 -7.15 18.76 21.94
N THR A 307 -7.46 17.51 21.56
CA THR A 307 -6.36 16.53 21.38
C THR A 307 -6.61 15.43 20.35
N THR A 308 -7.84 15.20 19.88
CA THR A 308 -8.11 14.13 18.89
C THR A 308 -8.58 14.63 17.52
N THR A 309 -9.24 15.77 17.42
CA THR A 309 -9.74 16.30 16.13
C THR A 309 -8.64 16.93 15.27
N ASN A 310 -7.64 17.55 15.89
CA ASN A 310 -6.56 18.23 15.17
C ASN A 310 -5.60 17.23 14.48
N SER A 311 -5.39 16.05 15.08
CA SER A 311 -4.48 15.03 14.51
C SER A 311 -5.03 14.37 13.26
N ALA A 312 -6.36 14.24 13.13
CA ALA A 312 -6.99 13.66 11.94
C ALA A 312 -6.94 14.63 10.75
N ALA A 313 -7.21 15.92 10.99
CA ALA A 313 -7.11 16.98 9.98
C ALA A 313 -5.69 17.13 9.44
N GLU A 314 -4.70 17.11 10.34
CA GLU A 314 -3.29 17.16 9.99
C GLU A 314 -2.85 15.93 9.18
N LEU A 315 -3.33 14.73 9.57
CA LEU A 315 -3.07 13.51 8.81
C LEU A 315 -3.63 13.57 7.38
N GLU A 316 -4.83 14.14 7.18
CA GLU A 316 -5.41 14.35 5.84
C GLU A 316 -4.50 15.24 4.98
N LEU A 317 -4.02 16.37 5.52
CA LEU A 317 -3.07 17.25 4.82
C LEU A 317 -1.76 16.54 4.50
N HIS A 318 -1.22 15.74 5.42
CA HIS A 318 -0.03 14.92 5.18
C HIS A 318 -0.24 13.88 4.06
N LYS A 319 -1.43 13.26 3.97
CA LYS A 319 -1.80 12.35 2.87
C LYS A 319 -1.83 13.09 1.53
N MET A 320 -2.41 14.29 1.48
CA MET A 320 -2.41 15.13 0.28
C MET A 320 -0.99 15.56 -0.13
N ALA A 321 -0.13 15.91 0.83
CA ALA A 321 1.26 16.26 0.57
C ALA A 321 2.05 15.07 -0.02
N ALA A 322 1.87 13.86 0.54
CA ALA A 322 2.47 12.65 0.00
C ALA A 322 2.00 12.35 -1.43
N ALA A 323 0.70 12.53 -1.73
CA ALA A 323 0.16 12.39 -3.07
C ALA A 323 0.77 13.39 -4.08
N TYR A 324 0.93 14.67 -3.68
CA TYR A 324 1.61 15.68 -4.50
C TYR A 324 3.05 15.30 -4.83
N ILE A 325 3.80 14.83 -3.82
CA ILE A 325 5.17 14.37 -3.99
C ILE A 325 5.20 13.20 -4.98
N LEU A 326 4.36 12.19 -4.78
CA LEU A 326 4.36 10.98 -5.59
C LEU A 326 4.03 11.26 -7.06
N VAL A 327 2.96 12.03 -7.34
CA VAL A 327 2.57 12.40 -8.71
C VAL A 327 3.65 13.24 -9.39
N THR A 328 4.32 14.13 -8.65
CA THR A 328 5.43 14.91 -9.19
C THR A 328 6.63 14.03 -9.56
N LEU A 329 6.95 13.03 -8.74
CA LEU A 329 7.98 12.04 -9.04
C LEU A 329 7.60 11.19 -10.28
N ALA A 330 6.35 10.75 -10.35
CA ALA A 330 5.81 9.96 -11.47
C ALA A 330 5.92 10.70 -12.82
N LYS A 331 5.74 12.04 -12.81
CA LYS A 331 5.93 12.87 -14.01
C LYS A 331 7.37 12.84 -14.55
N LYS A 332 8.37 12.49 -13.73
CA LYS A 332 9.80 12.51 -14.11
C LYS A 332 10.47 11.14 -14.10
N HIS A 333 9.81 10.08 -13.64
CA HIS A 333 10.40 8.75 -13.51
C HIS A 333 9.47 7.64 -14.03
N HIS A 334 10.07 6.55 -14.51
CA HIS A 334 9.36 5.29 -14.79
C HIS A 334 9.16 4.47 -13.51
N GLY A 335 8.26 3.49 -13.54
CA GLY A 335 7.97 2.59 -12.41
C GLY A 335 6.75 3.03 -11.58
N PHE A 336 6.10 4.13 -11.94
CA PHE A 336 4.90 4.66 -11.28
C PHE A 336 3.61 4.22 -11.97
N ASP A 337 3.66 3.16 -12.80
CA ASP A 337 2.49 2.69 -13.54
C ASP A 337 1.38 2.16 -12.62
N GLY A 338 1.71 1.82 -11.36
CA GLY A 338 0.75 1.49 -10.30
C GLY A 338 -0.10 2.67 -9.80
N LEU A 339 0.10 3.87 -10.37
CA LEU A 339 -0.88 4.97 -10.25
C LEU A 339 -2.12 4.73 -11.12
N CYS A 340 -2.09 3.73 -12.01
CA CYS A 340 -3.22 3.30 -12.84
C CYS A 340 -3.95 4.47 -13.53
N GLY A 341 -3.17 5.42 -14.06
CA GLY A 341 -3.67 6.56 -14.83
C GLY A 341 -3.82 7.87 -14.02
N ALA A 342 -3.60 7.85 -12.70
CA ALA A 342 -3.62 9.09 -11.90
C ALA A 342 -2.47 10.05 -12.28
N THR A 343 -2.83 11.28 -12.63
CA THR A 343 -1.96 12.39 -13.07
C THR A 343 -2.17 13.69 -12.28
N ASP A 344 -3.32 13.87 -11.62
CA ASP A 344 -3.58 14.91 -10.63
C ASP A 344 -3.39 14.37 -9.20
N TRP A 345 -2.64 15.11 -8.39
CA TRP A 345 -2.39 14.79 -7.00
C TRP A 345 -3.61 14.97 -6.12
N ARG A 346 -4.56 15.85 -6.49
CA ARG A 346 -5.82 16.03 -5.76
C ARG A 346 -6.64 14.76 -5.82
N SER A 347 -6.77 14.19 -7.01
CA SER A 347 -7.45 12.92 -7.23
C SER A 347 -6.83 11.79 -6.41
N LEU A 348 -5.51 11.62 -6.50
CA LEU A 348 -4.81 10.58 -5.74
C LEU A 348 -4.94 10.78 -4.21
N GLY A 349 -4.78 12.02 -3.73
CA GLY A 349 -4.86 12.32 -2.31
C GLY A 349 -6.25 12.10 -1.73
N LEU A 350 -7.30 12.55 -2.43
CA LEU A 350 -8.69 12.34 -2.02
C LEU A 350 -9.07 10.85 -2.02
N HIS A 351 -8.65 10.09 -3.04
CA HIS A 351 -8.81 8.63 -3.06
C HIS A 351 -8.10 7.96 -1.87
N TYR A 352 -6.87 8.37 -1.59
CA TYR A 352 -6.10 7.81 -0.48
C TYR A 352 -6.73 8.11 0.88
N VAL A 353 -7.22 9.34 1.09
CA VAL A 353 -7.96 9.72 2.30
C VAL A 353 -9.23 8.87 2.45
N ALA A 354 -10.02 8.74 1.37
CA ALA A 354 -11.30 8.03 1.40
C ALA A 354 -11.17 6.51 1.60
N THR A 355 -10.07 5.90 1.18
CA THR A 355 -9.90 4.43 1.20
C THR A 355 -9.11 3.89 2.38
N THR A 356 -8.41 4.75 3.14
CA THR A 356 -7.58 4.30 4.27
C THR A 356 -8.11 4.65 5.65
N ASP A 357 -9.10 5.53 5.75
CA ASP A 357 -9.79 5.80 7.01
C ASP A 357 -11.01 4.89 7.17
N THR A 358 -10.82 3.77 7.86
CA THR A 358 -11.90 2.80 8.15
C THR A 358 -13.00 3.34 9.07
N THR A 359 -12.78 4.49 9.71
CA THR A 359 -13.76 5.14 10.59
C THR A 359 -14.60 6.19 9.86
N MET A 360 -14.25 6.49 8.60
CA MET A 360 -14.94 7.48 7.80
C MET A 360 -16.39 7.04 7.51
N ALA A 361 -17.31 8.00 7.63
CA ALA A 361 -18.70 7.79 7.21
C ALA A 361 -18.76 7.51 5.70
N ASP A 362 -19.51 6.49 5.30
CA ASP A 362 -19.64 6.03 3.91
C ASP A 362 -20.02 7.16 2.93
N GLU A 363 -20.96 8.04 3.32
CA GLU A 363 -21.35 9.21 2.52
C GLU A 363 -20.25 10.27 2.36
N ARG A 364 -19.31 10.35 3.30
CA ARG A 364 -18.12 11.20 3.13
C ARG A 364 -17.12 10.55 2.19
N ALA A 365 -16.87 9.24 2.33
CA ALA A 365 -15.98 8.51 1.45
C ALA A 365 -16.44 8.60 -0.02
N LYS A 366 -17.74 8.37 -0.29
CA LYS A 366 -18.35 8.52 -1.62
C LYS A 366 -18.14 9.92 -2.21
N ARG A 367 -18.36 10.98 -1.43
CA ARG A 367 -18.15 12.37 -1.88
C ARG A 367 -16.69 12.66 -2.23
N LEU A 368 -15.74 12.23 -1.39
CA LEU A 368 -14.32 12.40 -1.65
C LEU A 368 -13.87 11.61 -2.89
N LEU A 369 -14.39 10.39 -3.07
CA LEU A 369 -14.13 9.57 -4.26
C LEU A 369 -14.72 10.18 -5.54
N GLY A 370 -15.93 10.74 -5.46
CA GLY A 370 -16.53 11.51 -6.55
C GLY A 370 -15.68 12.70 -6.95
N ALA A 371 -15.28 13.52 -5.98
CA ALA A 371 -14.37 14.65 -6.20
C ALA A 371 -13.00 14.20 -6.76
N ALA A 372 -12.50 13.04 -6.34
CA ALA A 372 -11.27 12.48 -6.87
C ALA A 372 -11.39 12.17 -8.38
N VAL A 373 -12.49 11.54 -8.80
CA VAL A 373 -12.75 11.25 -10.21
C VAL A 373 -12.97 12.54 -11.01
N ASP A 374 -13.66 13.53 -10.45
CA ASP A 374 -13.87 14.84 -11.11
C ASP A 374 -12.54 15.58 -11.38
N HIS A 375 -11.58 15.48 -10.44
CA HIS A 375 -10.26 16.07 -10.62
C HIS A 375 -9.41 15.32 -11.66
N ASP A 376 -9.58 14.01 -11.78
CA ASP A 376 -8.84 13.20 -12.75
C ASP A 376 -9.61 11.95 -13.14
N ALA A 377 -10.32 12.03 -14.26
CA ALA A 377 -11.06 10.91 -14.84
C ALA A 377 -10.13 9.75 -15.30
N GLY A 378 -8.82 9.99 -15.41
CA GLY A 378 -7.83 8.95 -15.69
C GLY A 378 -7.47 8.11 -14.46
N ASN A 379 -7.85 8.51 -13.24
CA ASN A 379 -7.54 7.78 -12.02
C ASN A 379 -8.47 6.56 -11.84
N MET A 380 -8.09 5.43 -12.45
CA MET A 380 -8.88 4.20 -12.38
C MET A 380 -8.98 3.63 -10.95
N LEU A 381 -8.05 3.96 -10.05
CA LEU A 381 -8.12 3.52 -8.65
C LEU A 381 -9.29 4.20 -7.93
N ALA A 382 -9.43 5.51 -8.14
CA ALA A 382 -10.54 6.30 -7.58
C ALA A 382 -11.89 5.88 -8.19
N GLU A 383 -11.93 5.64 -9.50
CA GLU A 383 -13.15 5.22 -10.18
C GLU A 383 -13.65 3.86 -9.68
N VAL A 384 -12.76 2.86 -9.60
CA VAL A 384 -13.12 1.53 -9.07
C VAL A 384 -13.58 1.60 -7.61
N ALA A 385 -12.91 2.41 -6.78
CA ALA A 385 -13.30 2.61 -5.39
C ALA A 385 -14.66 3.31 -5.27
N LEU A 386 -14.94 4.32 -6.10
CA LEU A 386 -16.23 5.01 -6.14
C LEU A 386 -17.35 4.04 -6.52
N GLN A 387 -17.18 3.30 -7.62
CA GLN A 387 -18.18 2.36 -8.12
C GLN A 387 -18.45 1.25 -7.10
N HIS A 388 -17.42 0.78 -6.40
CA HIS A 388 -17.57 -0.18 -5.29
C HIS A 388 -18.39 0.42 -4.15
N ALA A 389 -18.05 1.62 -3.68
CA ALA A 389 -18.79 2.29 -2.60
C ALA A 389 -20.28 2.55 -2.96
N LEU A 390 -20.58 2.79 -4.24
CA LEU A 390 -21.94 3.02 -4.72
C LEU A 390 -22.76 1.72 -4.85
N PHE A 391 -22.15 0.64 -5.35
CA PHE A 391 -22.92 -0.50 -5.86
C PHE A 391 -22.62 -1.85 -5.20
N ARG A 392 -21.50 -1.99 -4.46
CA ARG A 392 -21.09 -3.28 -3.86
C ARG A 392 -22.14 -3.87 -2.92
N GLU A 393 -22.87 -3.02 -2.21
CA GLU A 393 -23.88 -3.40 -1.24
C GLU A 393 -25.31 -3.33 -1.80
N SER A 394 -25.47 -3.24 -3.13
CA SER A 394 -26.79 -3.29 -3.73
C SER A 394 -27.39 -4.70 -3.59
N THR A 395 -28.69 -4.73 -3.31
CA THR A 395 -29.51 -5.96 -3.33
C THR A 395 -30.45 -6.00 -4.54
N ASP A 396 -30.47 -4.93 -5.34
CA ASP A 396 -31.28 -4.84 -6.56
C ASP A 396 -30.60 -5.57 -7.72
N LYS A 397 -31.34 -6.47 -8.37
CA LYS A 397 -30.79 -7.39 -9.38
C LYS A 397 -30.26 -6.67 -10.61
N GLU A 398 -30.98 -5.64 -11.08
CA GLU A 398 -30.56 -4.87 -12.26
C GLU A 398 -29.31 -4.05 -11.93
N THR A 399 -29.28 -3.41 -10.78
CA THR A 399 -28.10 -2.67 -10.30
C THR A 399 -26.87 -3.58 -10.16
N ILE A 400 -27.02 -4.77 -9.56
CA ILE A 400 -25.93 -5.76 -9.47
C ILE A 400 -25.43 -6.16 -10.86
N LYS A 401 -26.35 -6.43 -11.80
CA LYS A 401 -25.99 -6.78 -13.18
C LYS A 401 -25.23 -5.65 -13.87
N THR A 402 -25.75 -4.42 -13.82
CA THR A 402 -25.09 -3.25 -14.43
C THR A 402 -23.69 -3.05 -13.89
N TYR A 403 -23.51 -3.20 -12.57
CA TYR A 403 -22.19 -3.08 -11.97
C TYR A 403 -21.26 -4.23 -12.37
N ALA A 404 -21.74 -5.46 -12.43
CA ALA A 404 -20.97 -6.61 -12.91
C ALA A 404 -20.53 -6.45 -14.38
N ASP A 405 -21.42 -5.97 -15.25
CA ASP A 405 -21.09 -5.67 -16.66
C ASP A 405 -20.02 -4.58 -16.77
N TRP A 406 -20.12 -3.52 -15.96
CA TRP A 406 -19.11 -2.47 -15.89
C TRP A 406 -17.74 -3.01 -15.46
N LEU A 407 -17.68 -3.83 -14.40
CA LEU A 407 -16.45 -4.48 -13.93
C LEU A 407 -15.83 -5.38 -15.01
N LEU A 408 -16.66 -6.16 -15.72
CA LEU A 408 -16.21 -7.02 -16.81
C LEU A 408 -15.65 -6.21 -17.99
N GLY A 409 -16.33 -5.11 -18.36
CA GLY A 409 -15.86 -4.18 -19.39
C GLY A 409 -14.50 -3.58 -19.03
N MET A 410 -14.37 -3.08 -17.81
CA MET A 410 -13.14 -2.50 -17.27
C MET A 410 -11.98 -3.50 -17.22
N ALA A 411 -12.23 -4.72 -16.74
CA ALA A 411 -11.24 -5.79 -16.70
C ALA A 411 -10.73 -6.16 -18.11
N ASN A 412 -11.64 -6.23 -19.09
CA ASN A 412 -11.27 -6.52 -20.48
C ASN A 412 -10.47 -5.39 -21.11
N GLU A 413 -10.80 -4.13 -20.84
CA GLU A 413 -10.02 -2.98 -21.32
C GLU A 413 -8.57 -3.04 -20.79
N ILE A 414 -8.41 -3.18 -19.47
CA ILE A 414 -7.08 -3.26 -18.84
C ILE A 414 -6.28 -4.43 -19.43
N ARG A 415 -6.91 -5.60 -19.58
CA ARG A 415 -6.26 -6.79 -20.15
C ARG A 415 -5.79 -6.54 -21.59
N ASN A 416 -6.67 -6.01 -22.44
CA ASN A 416 -6.36 -5.71 -23.84
C ASN A 416 -5.23 -4.68 -23.96
N ASP A 417 -5.16 -3.72 -23.06
CA ASP A 417 -4.12 -2.69 -23.06
C ASP A 417 -2.78 -3.21 -22.54
N ILE A 418 -2.79 -4.14 -21.57
CA ILE A 418 -1.59 -4.87 -21.15
C ILE A 418 -1.05 -5.71 -22.32
N ASP A 419 -1.93 -6.46 -23.00
CA ASP A 419 -1.54 -7.33 -24.12
C ASP A 419 -0.98 -6.52 -25.30
N ARG A 420 -1.55 -5.34 -25.57
CA ARG A 420 -1.05 -4.38 -26.58
C ARG A 420 0.17 -3.58 -26.10
N ARG A 421 0.64 -3.77 -24.87
CA ARG A 421 1.71 -3.00 -24.21
C ARG A 421 1.43 -1.49 -24.10
N ALA A 422 0.16 -1.09 -24.17
CA ALA A 422 -0.28 0.28 -23.91
C ALA A 422 -0.26 0.61 -22.41
N LYS A 423 -0.53 -0.39 -21.55
CA LYS A 423 -0.43 -0.31 -20.08
C LYS A 423 0.65 -1.28 -19.56
N SER A 424 1.35 -0.87 -18.50
CA SER A 424 2.38 -1.69 -17.88
C SER A 424 1.75 -2.84 -17.09
N ALA A 425 2.11 -4.08 -17.41
CA ALA A 425 1.63 -5.26 -16.68
C ALA A 425 1.95 -5.17 -15.18
N ALA A 426 3.12 -4.63 -14.81
CA ALA A 426 3.52 -4.52 -13.41
C ALA A 426 2.61 -3.57 -12.61
N GLY A 427 2.16 -2.47 -13.21
CA GLY A 427 1.32 -1.47 -12.54
C GLY A 427 -0.16 -1.87 -12.48
N TYR A 428 -0.72 -2.41 -13.56
CA TYR A 428 -2.17 -2.60 -13.68
C TYR A 428 -2.67 -3.99 -13.27
N THR A 429 -1.80 -5.00 -13.19
CA THR A 429 -2.21 -6.37 -12.82
C THR A 429 -2.88 -6.45 -11.43
N PRO A 430 -2.36 -5.78 -10.38
CA PRO A 430 -3.02 -5.80 -9.07
C PRO A 430 -4.45 -5.25 -9.11
N LEU A 431 -4.65 -4.11 -9.77
CA LEU A 431 -5.99 -3.54 -9.98
C LEU A 431 -6.90 -4.49 -10.76
N LEU A 432 -6.40 -5.09 -11.85
CA LEU A 432 -7.15 -6.06 -12.64
C LEU A 432 -7.65 -7.23 -11.79
N TYR A 433 -6.81 -7.80 -10.93
CA TYR A 433 -7.22 -8.93 -10.08
C TYR A 433 -8.28 -8.55 -9.04
N ARG A 434 -8.22 -7.32 -8.49
CA ARG A 434 -9.28 -6.82 -7.58
C ARG A 434 -10.61 -6.62 -8.29
N ILE A 435 -10.58 -6.06 -9.51
CA ILE A 435 -11.77 -5.91 -10.37
C ILE A 435 -12.37 -7.29 -10.69
N GLU A 436 -11.52 -8.23 -11.13
CA GLU A 436 -11.93 -9.61 -11.45
C GLU A 436 -12.53 -10.31 -10.22
N LEU A 437 -11.95 -10.15 -9.03
CA LEU A 437 -12.50 -10.75 -7.80
C LEU A 437 -13.83 -10.10 -7.37
N THR A 438 -13.93 -8.78 -7.48
CA THR A 438 -15.17 -8.05 -7.19
C THR A 438 -16.28 -8.47 -8.15
N PHE A 439 -15.93 -8.65 -9.44
CA PHE A 439 -16.85 -9.16 -10.46
C PHE A 439 -17.41 -10.53 -10.05
N LEU A 440 -16.56 -11.48 -9.61
CA LEU A 440 -17.02 -12.78 -9.14
C LEU A 440 -18.02 -12.67 -7.99
N SER A 441 -17.75 -11.78 -7.04
CA SER A 441 -18.67 -11.53 -5.91
C SER A 441 -20.03 -10.99 -6.39
N MET A 442 -20.03 -10.09 -7.38
CA MET A 442 -21.28 -9.55 -7.94
C MET A 442 -22.07 -10.58 -8.74
N VAL A 443 -21.40 -11.43 -9.52
CA VAL A 443 -22.06 -12.53 -10.24
C VAL A 443 -22.71 -13.50 -9.25
N LEU A 444 -22.01 -13.84 -8.17
CA LEU A 444 -22.58 -14.70 -7.13
C LEU A 444 -23.79 -14.02 -6.46
N ASN A 445 -23.78 -12.71 -6.18
CA ASN A 445 -24.96 -12.05 -5.61
C ASN A 445 -26.23 -12.08 -6.48
N LEU A 446 -26.15 -12.46 -7.77
CA LEU A 446 -27.31 -12.66 -8.63
C LEU A 446 -28.02 -13.99 -8.32
N PRO A 447 -29.37 -14.04 -8.41
CA PRO A 447 -30.10 -15.30 -8.27
C PRO A 447 -29.67 -16.32 -9.33
N PRO A 448 -29.38 -17.59 -8.99
CA PRO A 448 -28.91 -18.60 -9.93
C PRO A 448 -29.83 -18.79 -11.15
N ASP A 449 -31.14 -18.71 -10.95
CA ASP A 449 -32.12 -18.90 -12.02
C ASP A 449 -32.36 -17.63 -12.88
N SER A 450 -31.68 -16.52 -12.57
CA SER A 450 -31.87 -15.27 -13.32
C SER A 450 -31.15 -15.28 -14.66
N SER A 451 -31.75 -14.65 -15.67
CA SER A 451 -31.09 -14.46 -16.97
C SER A 451 -29.76 -13.72 -16.84
N ALA A 452 -29.65 -12.77 -15.91
CA ALA A 452 -28.43 -12.04 -15.59
C ALA A 452 -27.31 -12.98 -15.11
N PHE A 453 -27.61 -13.91 -14.17
CA PHE A 453 -26.65 -14.89 -13.71
C PHE A 453 -26.20 -15.81 -14.85
N LEU A 454 -27.14 -16.36 -15.62
CA LEU A 454 -26.83 -17.28 -16.73
C LEU A 454 -25.95 -16.62 -17.81
N GLN A 455 -26.14 -15.32 -18.08
CA GLN A 455 -25.28 -14.57 -19.00
C GLN A 455 -23.85 -14.41 -18.48
N LEU A 456 -23.69 -14.13 -17.18
CA LEU A 456 -22.39 -13.84 -16.57
C LEU A 456 -21.68 -15.06 -15.98
N GLN A 457 -22.36 -16.20 -15.84
CA GLN A 457 -21.83 -17.42 -15.24
C GLN A 457 -20.58 -17.93 -15.98
N ARG A 458 -20.62 -17.96 -17.31
CA ARG A 458 -19.48 -18.44 -18.12
C ARG A 458 -18.26 -17.51 -18.00
N PRO A 459 -18.36 -16.19 -18.25
CA PRO A 459 -17.25 -15.26 -18.00
C PRO A 459 -16.71 -15.35 -16.56
N GLY A 460 -17.61 -15.45 -15.56
CA GLY A 460 -17.24 -15.64 -14.16
C GLY A 460 -16.39 -16.89 -13.94
N ARG A 461 -16.81 -18.05 -14.48
CA ARG A 461 -16.06 -19.30 -14.35
C ARG A 461 -14.67 -19.20 -15.00
N GLU A 462 -14.58 -18.59 -16.18
CA GLU A 462 -13.32 -18.39 -16.88
C GLU A 462 -12.37 -17.47 -16.09
N ILE A 463 -12.88 -16.37 -15.53
CA ILE A 463 -12.12 -15.44 -14.68
C ILE A 463 -11.66 -16.12 -13.39
N ALA A 464 -12.54 -16.84 -12.69
CA ALA A 464 -12.20 -17.55 -11.46
C ALA A 464 -11.08 -18.57 -11.70
N GLY A 465 -11.18 -19.39 -12.75
CA GLY A 465 -10.12 -20.34 -13.12
C GLY A 465 -8.81 -19.65 -13.51
N ASN A 466 -8.89 -18.49 -14.17
CA ASN A 466 -7.70 -17.68 -14.48
C ASN A 466 -7.01 -17.13 -13.24
N LEU A 467 -7.76 -16.57 -12.29
CA LEU A 467 -7.21 -16.08 -11.01
C LEU A 467 -6.54 -17.22 -10.23
N VAL A 468 -7.18 -18.39 -10.13
CA VAL A 468 -6.62 -19.55 -9.43
C VAL A 468 -5.27 -19.98 -10.02
N ARG A 469 -5.13 -19.95 -11.35
CA ARG A 469 -3.87 -20.28 -12.06
C ARG A 469 -2.83 -19.15 -12.00
N LYS A 470 -3.24 -17.89 -12.13
CA LYS A 470 -2.34 -16.75 -12.20
C LYS A 470 -1.73 -16.41 -10.84
N LEU A 471 -2.47 -16.60 -9.75
CA LEU A 471 -2.05 -16.32 -8.37
C LEU A 471 -1.30 -17.49 -7.72
N GLU A 472 -0.79 -18.43 -8.50
CA GLU A 472 -0.01 -19.55 -7.99
C GLU A 472 1.35 -19.08 -7.41
N PRO A 473 1.74 -19.50 -6.19
CA PRO A 473 2.96 -19.03 -5.52
C PRO A 473 4.27 -19.26 -6.28
N SER A 474 4.30 -20.22 -7.21
CA SER A 474 5.47 -20.51 -8.06
C SER A 474 5.77 -19.39 -9.07
N ARG A 475 4.85 -18.43 -9.26
CA ARG A 475 5.01 -17.30 -10.16
C ARG A 475 5.52 -16.07 -9.42
N ARG A 476 6.31 -15.22 -10.09
CA ARG A 476 6.60 -13.87 -9.60
C ARG A 476 5.32 -13.05 -9.68
N LEU A 477 4.71 -12.78 -8.53
CA LEU A 477 3.48 -12.02 -8.42
C LEU A 477 3.79 -10.55 -8.11
N ASN A 478 3.03 -9.65 -8.74
CA ASN A 478 3.05 -8.20 -8.42
C ASN A 478 2.07 -7.86 -7.28
N VAL A 479 1.56 -8.86 -6.57
CA VAL A 479 0.61 -8.73 -5.47
C VAL A 479 1.26 -9.37 -4.23
N PRO A 480 1.15 -8.76 -3.03
CA PRO A 480 1.73 -9.33 -1.83
C PRO A 480 1.17 -10.74 -1.54
N GLY A 481 2.06 -11.65 -1.12
CA GLY A 481 1.76 -13.09 -0.97
C GLY A 481 0.49 -13.42 -0.19
N PRO A 482 0.23 -12.83 1.00
CA PRO A 482 -1.00 -13.09 1.76
C PRO A 482 -2.28 -12.71 1.00
N TRP A 483 -2.25 -11.59 0.28
CA TRP A 483 -3.40 -11.13 -0.52
C TRP A 483 -3.62 -11.98 -1.74
N ALA A 484 -2.55 -12.29 -2.47
CA ALA A 484 -2.62 -13.22 -3.60
C ALA A 484 -3.20 -14.57 -3.18
N TYR A 485 -2.81 -15.08 -2.01
CA TYR A 485 -3.35 -16.31 -1.46
C TYR A 485 -4.84 -16.19 -1.11
N ALA A 486 -5.27 -15.12 -0.43
CA ALA A 486 -6.68 -14.88 -0.11
C ALA A 486 -7.55 -14.76 -1.38
N MET A 487 -7.12 -13.95 -2.37
CA MET A 487 -7.79 -13.82 -3.66
C MET A 487 -7.91 -15.17 -4.38
N ARG A 488 -6.85 -16.01 -4.29
CA ARG A 488 -6.83 -17.35 -4.89
C ARG A 488 -7.83 -18.30 -4.23
N LEU A 489 -7.96 -18.25 -2.89
CA LEU A 489 -8.94 -19.03 -2.15
C LEU A 489 -10.37 -18.61 -2.51
N ASP A 490 -10.64 -17.31 -2.54
CA ASP A 490 -11.95 -16.77 -2.90
C ASP A 490 -12.32 -17.09 -4.35
N ALA A 491 -11.35 -16.99 -5.28
CA ALA A 491 -11.54 -17.43 -6.66
C ALA A 491 -11.79 -18.94 -6.78
N ALA A 492 -11.22 -19.77 -5.90
CA ALA A 492 -11.49 -21.21 -5.90
C ALA A 492 -12.91 -21.55 -5.40
N LEU A 493 -13.44 -20.80 -4.42
CA LEU A 493 -14.84 -20.88 -4.01
C LEU A 493 -15.76 -20.51 -5.17
N ALA A 494 -15.54 -19.33 -5.77
CA ALA A 494 -16.33 -18.83 -6.89
C ALA A 494 -16.27 -19.76 -8.10
N TYR A 495 -15.10 -20.31 -8.44
CA TYR A 495 -14.95 -21.26 -9.54
C TYR A 495 -15.87 -22.46 -9.36
N ARG A 496 -15.88 -23.04 -8.15
CA ARG A 496 -16.72 -24.19 -7.86
C ARG A 496 -18.19 -23.81 -7.84
N ASP A 497 -18.56 -22.63 -7.33
CA ASP A 497 -19.96 -22.18 -7.22
C ASP A 497 -20.58 -21.80 -8.57
N LEU A 498 -19.75 -21.41 -9.54
CA LEU A 498 -20.17 -21.15 -10.92
C LEU A 498 -20.15 -22.40 -11.81
N ASP A 499 -19.64 -23.53 -11.33
CA ASP A 499 -19.52 -24.80 -12.05
C ASP A 499 -20.61 -25.80 -11.59
N GLU A 500 -21.86 -25.55 -12.01
CA GLU A 500 -23.02 -26.37 -11.62
C GLU A 500 -23.11 -27.72 -12.33
N THR A 501 -22.37 -27.93 -13.43
CA THR A 501 -22.71 -28.97 -14.42
C THR A 501 -21.81 -30.21 -14.45
N SER A 502 -20.78 -30.35 -13.60
CA SER A 502 -19.99 -31.59 -13.62
C SER A 502 -19.21 -31.88 -12.32
N PRO A 503 -19.73 -32.75 -11.42
CA PRO A 503 -18.98 -33.21 -10.25
C PRO A 503 -17.67 -33.94 -10.63
N GLU A 504 -17.54 -34.45 -11.86
CA GLU A 504 -16.35 -35.16 -12.35
C GLU A 504 -15.22 -34.22 -12.79
N LYS A 505 -15.52 -32.98 -13.23
CA LYS A 505 -14.48 -31.96 -13.54
C LYS A 505 -14.08 -31.12 -12.32
N ALA A 506 -14.87 -31.18 -11.24
CA ALA A 506 -14.63 -30.47 -9.98
C ALA A 506 -13.39 -30.92 -9.18
N VAL A 507 -12.61 -31.88 -9.71
CA VAL A 507 -11.31 -32.28 -9.15
C VAL A 507 -10.28 -31.15 -9.30
N GLN A 508 -10.42 -30.30 -10.32
CA GLN A 508 -9.50 -29.21 -10.54
C GLN A 508 -9.64 -28.18 -9.41
N HIS A 509 -8.58 -28.03 -8.59
CA HIS A 509 -8.49 -27.11 -7.45
C HIS A 509 -9.26 -27.53 -6.17
N SER A 510 -9.60 -28.82 -6.00
CA SER A 510 -10.26 -29.34 -4.78
C SER A 510 -9.57 -28.95 -3.48
N ASP A 511 -8.23 -28.96 -3.46
CA ASP A 511 -7.43 -28.65 -2.28
C ASP A 511 -7.55 -27.18 -1.88
N LEU A 512 -7.55 -26.27 -2.87
CA LEU A 512 -7.73 -24.82 -2.64
C LEU A 512 -9.14 -24.51 -2.16
N HIS A 513 -10.16 -25.16 -2.74
CA HIS A 513 -11.53 -25.02 -2.26
C HIS A 513 -11.66 -25.50 -0.82
N THR A 514 -11.04 -26.64 -0.47
CA THR A 514 -11.04 -27.16 0.91
C THR A 514 -10.32 -26.22 1.86
N ALA A 515 -9.18 -25.66 1.45
CA ALA A 515 -8.46 -24.64 2.21
C ALA A 515 -9.28 -23.36 2.38
N ALA A 516 -10.01 -22.92 1.36
CA ALA A 516 -10.87 -21.75 1.40
C ALA A 516 -12.03 -21.95 2.39
N LEU A 517 -12.69 -23.11 2.34
CA LEU A 517 -13.71 -23.49 3.31
C LEU A 517 -13.15 -23.54 4.73
N ALA A 518 -11.90 -23.97 4.92
CA ALA A 518 -11.25 -24.05 6.23
C ALA A 518 -10.69 -22.70 6.75
N SER A 519 -10.63 -21.67 5.90
CA SER A 519 -10.00 -20.40 6.24
C SER A 519 -10.67 -19.71 7.43
N ILE A 520 -9.84 -19.07 8.26
CA ILE A 520 -10.27 -18.24 9.39
C ILE A 520 -10.13 -16.74 9.09
N ALA A 521 -9.61 -16.38 7.91
CA ALA A 521 -9.52 -14.98 7.49
C ALA A 521 -10.95 -14.43 7.32
N PRO A 522 -11.32 -13.28 7.93
CA PRO A 522 -12.71 -12.85 8.00
C PRO A 522 -13.43 -12.83 6.64
N ARG A 523 -12.79 -12.31 5.60
CA ARG A 523 -13.38 -12.21 4.26
C ARG A 523 -13.54 -13.56 3.57
N THR A 524 -12.50 -14.40 3.55
CA THR A 524 -12.59 -15.74 2.97
C THR A 524 -13.55 -16.65 3.76
N ALA A 525 -13.60 -16.52 5.09
CA ALA A 525 -14.57 -17.21 5.92
C ALA A 525 -16.02 -16.77 5.60
N TYR A 526 -16.22 -15.48 5.32
CA TYR A 526 -17.51 -14.96 4.85
C TYR A 526 -17.92 -15.59 3.50
N ASN A 527 -17.02 -15.52 2.51
CA ASN A 527 -17.27 -16.09 1.18
C ASN A 527 -17.48 -17.62 1.25
N ALA A 528 -16.76 -18.32 2.13
CA ALA A 528 -16.99 -19.74 2.40
C ALA A 528 -18.38 -20.00 2.99
N ALA A 529 -18.84 -19.14 3.90
CA ALA A 529 -20.18 -19.22 4.48
C ALA A 529 -21.26 -19.05 3.40
N CYS A 530 -21.10 -18.08 2.50
CA CYS A 530 -21.99 -17.88 1.36
C CYS A 530 -21.99 -19.06 0.40
N SER A 531 -20.81 -19.61 0.06
CA SER A 531 -20.66 -20.81 -0.78
C SER A 531 -21.40 -22.02 -0.19
N ILE A 532 -21.26 -22.24 1.12
CA ILE A 532 -21.98 -23.30 1.84
C ILE A 532 -23.50 -23.05 1.80
N ALA A 533 -23.94 -21.82 2.08
CA ALA A 533 -25.36 -21.44 2.07
C ALA A 533 -25.99 -21.64 0.69
N ARG A 534 -25.31 -21.24 -0.38
CA ARG A 534 -25.75 -21.42 -1.77
C ARG A 534 -25.97 -22.89 -2.12
N ARG A 535 -25.04 -23.77 -1.75
CA ARG A 535 -25.08 -25.19 -2.13
C ARG A 535 -26.03 -26.04 -1.30
N ARG A 536 -26.14 -25.73 0.00
CA ARG A 536 -26.80 -26.61 0.98
C ARG A 536 -28.07 -25.98 1.57
N GLY A 537 -28.32 -24.70 1.32
CA GLY A 537 -29.48 -23.98 1.84
C GLY A 537 -29.57 -24.05 3.36
N GLU A 538 -30.81 -24.13 3.87
CA GLU A 538 -31.11 -24.14 5.31
C GLU A 538 -30.47 -25.30 6.09
N ALA A 539 -30.19 -26.43 5.42
CA ALA A 539 -29.59 -27.60 6.05
C ALA A 539 -28.17 -27.36 6.61
N ALA A 540 -27.49 -26.30 6.15
CA ALA A 540 -26.14 -25.96 6.59
C ALA A 540 -26.05 -24.78 7.57
N VAL A 541 -27.17 -24.37 8.19
CA VAL A 541 -27.21 -23.17 9.07
C VAL A 541 -26.12 -23.16 10.14
N GLU A 542 -25.85 -24.28 10.81
CA GLU A 542 -24.83 -24.36 11.87
C GLU A 542 -23.40 -24.27 11.32
N GLU A 543 -23.14 -24.84 10.15
CA GLU A 543 -21.86 -24.74 9.47
C GLU A 543 -21.58 -23.30 9.02
N VAL A 544 -22.60 -22.63 8.46
CA VAL A 544 -22.54 -21.22 8.07
C VAL A 544 -22.32 -20.34 9.29
N LYS A 545 -23.05 -20.54 10.39
CA LYS A 545 -22.80 -19.83 11.67
C LYS A 545 -21.37 -20.04 12.14
N GLY A 546 -20.85 -21.27 12.04
CA GLY A 546 -19.46 -21.61 12.35
C GLY A 546 -18.44 -20.75 11.59
N ARG A 547 -18.67 -20.52 10.29
CA ARG A 547 -17.81 -19.68 9.46
C ARG A 547 -17.99 -18.19 9.73
N LEU A 548 -19.24 -17.74 9.85
CA LEU A 548 -19.56 -16.35 10.12
C LEU A 548 -19.01 -15.85 11.47
N ARG A 549 -18.78 -16.71 12.47
CA ARG A 549 -18.09 -16.31 13.72
C ARG A 549 -16.69 -15.70 13.48
N TYR A 550 -15.99 -16.12 12.43
CA TYR A 550 -14.71 -15.52 12.04
C TYR A 550 -14.91 -14.22 11.26
N ALA A 551 -15.91 -14.20 10.37
CA ALA A 551 -16.21 -13.05 9.50
C ALA A 551 -16.78 -11.84 10.25
N LEU A 552 -17.75 -12.07 11.14
CA LEU A 552 -18.51 -11.03 11.85
C LEU A 552 -17.70 -10.27 12.92
N ARG A 553 -16.38 -10.50 12.99
CA ARG A 553 -15.45 -9.61 13.70
C ARG A 553 -15.26 -8.29 12.95
N ASP A 554 -15.52 -8.29 11.65
CA ASP A 554 -15.58 -7.10 10.80
C ASP A 554 -16.99 -6.49 10.87
N PRO A 555 -17.14 -5.22 11.33
CA PRO A 555 -18.43 -4.55 11.41
C PRO A 555 -19.12 -4.38 10.05
N GLY A 556 -18.35 -4.15 8.98
CA GLY A 556 -18.86 -4.01 7.62
C GLY A 556 -19.47 -5.32 7.11
N LEU A 557 -18.78 -6.45 7.33
CA LEU A 557 -19.35 -7.77 7.00
C LEU A 557 -20.58 -8.10 7.85
N THR A 558 -20.64 -7.62 9.09
CA THR A 558 -21.81 -7.79 9.96
C THR A 558 -23.02 -7.03 9.44
N ALA A 559 -22.83 -5.78 9.01
CA ALA A 559 -23.86 -4.99 8.37
C ALA A 559 -24.29 -5.61 7.02
N TRP A 560 -23.34 -6.13 6.23
CA TRP A 560 -23.61 -6.75 4.95
C TRP A 560 -24.40 -8.07 5.07
N ALA A 561 -24.03 -8.96 6.01
CA ALA A 561 -24.69 -10.27 6.22
C ALA A 561 -26.21 -10.18 6.39
N ARG A 562 -26.68 -9.05 6.93
CA ARG A 562 -28.09 -8.75 7.16
C ARG A 562 -28.88 -8.57 5.86
N LYS A 563 -28.25 -8.06 4.80
CA LYS A 563 -28.91 -7.77 3.53
C LYS A 563 -28.39 -8.61 2.35
N ASP A 564 -27.28 -9.33 2.52
CA ASP A 564 -26.65 -10.17 1.49
C ASP A 564 -27.65 -11.14 0.82
N PRO A 565 -27.86 -11.06 -0.52
CA PRO A 565 -28.71 -12.01 -1.23
C PRO A 565 -28.32 -13.48 -1.06
N GLU A 566 -27.04 -13.82 -0.89
CA GLU A 566 -26.58 -15.21 -0.75
C GLU A 566 -27.04 -15.86 0.56
N LEU A 567 -27.25 -15.05 1.60
CA LEU A 567 -27.73 -15.50 2.90
C LEU A 567 -29.27 -15.40 3.04
N ALA A 568 -29.98 -14.97 2.00
CA ALA A 568 -31.43 -14.72 2.05
C ALA A 568 -32.24 -15.96 2.44
N VAL A 569 -31.82 -17.15 1.99
CA VAL A 569 -32.46 -18.43 2.37
C VAL A 569 -32.33 -18.68 3.87
N LEU A 570 -31.14 -18.45 4.44
CA LEU A 570 -30.88 -18.67 5.87
C LEU A 570 -31.55 -17.64 6.77
N ARG A 571 -31.75 -16.41 6.28
CA ARG A 571 -32.49 -15.37 7.01
C ARG A 571 -33.96 -15.72 7.27
N LYS A 572 -34.51 -16.76 6.65
CA LYS A 572 -35.83 -17.32 7.01
C LYS A 572 -35.80 -18.04 8.36
N ASN A 573 -34.63 -18.46 8.83
CA ASN A 573 -34.46 -19.14 10.11
C ASN A 573 -34.31 -18.12 11.26
N PRO A 574 -35.21 -18.12 12.27
CA PRO A 574 -35.14 -17.19 13.40
C PRO A 574 -33.85 -17.27 14.22
N ASP A 575 -33.27 -18.46 14.38
CA ASP A 575 -32.01 -18.65 15.11
C ASP A 575 -30.82 -18.03 14.35
N PHE A 576 -30.85 -18.08 13.02
CA PHE A 576 -29.83 -17.43 12.20
C PHE A 576 -29.90 -15.89 12.30
N LEU A 577 -31.11 -15.32 12.32
CA LEU A 577 -31.30 -13.88 12.53
C LEU A 577 -30.83 -13.44 13.93
N GLN A 578 -31.17 -14.22 14.96
CA GLN A 578 -30.68 -13.97 16.31
C GLN A 578 -29.14 -13.99 16.35
N PHE A 579 -28.52 -14.93 15.63
CA PHE A 579 -27.06 -14.99 15.48
C PHE A 579 -26.45 -13.74 14.81
N LEU A 580 -27.13 -13.15 13.82
CA LEU A 580 -26.71 -11.87 13.19
C LEU A 580 -26.95 -10.64 14.09
N GLY A 581 -27.38 -10.85 15.33
CA GLY A 581 -27.74 -9.79 16.28
C GLY A 581 -29.03 -9.07 15.88
N VAL A 582 -29.83 -9.66 15.00
CA VAL A 582 -31.07 -9.08 14.49
C VAL A 582 -32.16 -9.42 15.50
N THR A 583 -32.30 -8.55 16.50
CA THR A 583 -33.36 -8.64 17.51
C THR A 583 -34.18 -7.35 17.47
N PRO A 584 -35.52 -7.43 17.38
CA PRO A 584 -36.36 -6.23 17.44
C PRO A 584 -36.09 -5.47 18.73
N ARG A 585 -35.91 -4.15 18.62
CA ARG A 585 -35.69 -3.30 19.79
C ARG A 585 -36.85 -3.48 20.76
N GLN A 586 -36.53 -3.63 22.04
CA GLN A 586 -37.53 -3.74 23.10
C GLN A 586 -37.66 -2.44 23.90
N ASP A 587 -36.67 -1.55 23.80
CA ASP A 587 -36.60 -0.28 24.53
C ASP A 587 -36.98 0.89 23.62
N PHE A 588 -38.03 1.62 24.00
CA PHE A 588 -38.52 2.80 23.29
C PHE A 588 -37.55 3.99 23.34
N TRP A 589 -36.56 3.99 24.25
CA TRP A 589 -35.47 4.98 24.22
C TRP A 589 -34.66 4.90 22.92
N LYS A 590 -34.66 3.74 22.25
CA LYS A 590 -33.96 3.52 20.97
C LYS A 590 -34.75 3.97 19.75
N LEU A 591 -35.90 4.63 19.92
CA LEU A 591 -36.54 5.36 18.84
C LEU A 591 -35.73 6.61 18.50
N GLU A 592 -35.59 6.91 17.21
CA GLU A 592 -34.81 8.04 16.68
C GLU A 592 -35.18 9.39 17.32
N ALA A 593 -36.45 9.56 17.70
CA ALA A 593 -36.91 10.77 18.36
C ALA A 593 -36.40 10.92 19.81
N PHE A 594 -36.27 9.81 20.54
CA PHE A 594 -35.89 9.82 21.97
C PHE A 594 -34.39 9.62 22.20
N GLU A 595 -33.72 8.87 21.33
CA GLU A 595 -32.33 8.45 21.50
C GLU A 595 -31.34 9.62 21.77
N PRO A 596 -31.43 10.77 21.07
CA PRO A 596 -30.55 11.92 21.35
C PRO A 596 -30.71 12.49 22.76
N TYR A 597 -31.88 12.32 23.38
CA TYR A 597 -32.24 12.91 24.67
C TYR A 597 -32.23 11.91 25.82
N GLU A 598 -31.99 10.62 25.57
CA GLU A 598 -32.08 9.55 26.57
C GLU A 598 -31.30 9.88 27.86
N LYS A 599 -30.01 10.23 27.73
CA LYS A 599 -29.15 10.52 28.88
C LYS A 599 -29.64 11.72 29.70
N GLN A 600 -30.13 12.76 29.03
CA GLN A 600 -30.58 13.99 29.69
C GLN A 600 -31.92 13.77 30.37
N LEU A 601 -32.88 13.15 29.68
CA LEU A 601 -34.21 12.83 30.23
C LEU A 601 -34.11 11.88 31.43
N ARG A 602 -33.24 10.86 31.38
CA ARG A 602 -32.97 10.00 32.54
C ARG A 602 -32.39 10.78 33.72
N LYS A 603 -31.48 11.73 33.47
CA LYS A 603 -30.92 12.61 34.52
C LYS A 603 -31.96 13.57 35.09
N ALA A 604 -32.98 13.93 34.32
CA ALA A 604 -34.15 14.69 34.78
C ALA A 604 -35.19 13.83 35.52
N GLY A 605 -34.90 12.56 35.81
CA GLY A 605 -35.79 11.66 36.56
C GLY A 605 -36.80 10.90 35.70
N ILE A 606 -36.76 11.05 34.37
CA ILE A 606 -37.68 10.37 33.45
C ILE A 606 -37.10 9.01 33.10
N ALA A 607 -37.57 7.95 33.76
CA ALA A 607 -37.02 6.60 33.63
C ALA A 607 -37.38 5.92 32.29
N ARG A 608 -38.58 6.17 31.76
CA ARG A 608 -39.08 5.63 30.48
C ARG A 608 -39.70 6.73 29.60
N PRO A 609 -39.70 6.60 28.26
CA PRO A 609 -40.25 7.63 27.38
C PRO A 609 -41.71 7.96 27.69
N ARG A 610 -42.52 6.97 28.09
CA ARG A 610 -43.92 7.14 28.48
C ARG A 610 -44.13 8.07 29.68
N ASP A 611 -43.13 8.18 30.56
CA ASP A 611 -43.23 8.94 31.81
C ASP A 611 -43.12 10.45 31.53
N LEU A 612 -42.57 10.84 30.36
CA LEU A 612 -42.49 12.24 29.91
C LEU A 612 -43.87 12.91 29.87
N TYR A 613 -44.93 12.15 29.59
CA TYR A 613 -46.31 12.65 29.60
C TYR A 613 -46.75 13.17 30.97
N ALA A 614 -46.37 12.50 32.07
CA ALA A 614 -46.77 12.90 33.42
C ALA A 614 -46.09 14.21 33.86
N HIS A 615 -44.95 14.54 33.26
CA HIS A 615 -44.20 15.77 33.52
C HIS A 615 -44.61 16.95 32.61
N GLU A 616 -45.60 16.77 31.71
CA GLU A 616 -46.13 17.86 30.87
C GLU A 616 -46.81 19.00 31.66
N VAL A 617 -47.15 18.78 32.93
CA VAL A 617 -47.90 19.77 33.75
C VAL A 617 -47.03 20.97 34.21
N GLY A 618 -45.76 21.05 33.79
CA GLY A 618 -44.85 22.18 34.05
C GLY A 618 -43.83 22.42 32.92
N GLN A 619 -44.30 22.76 31.72
CA GLN A 619 -43.53 22.74 30.45
C GLN A 619 -42.24 23.60 30.37
N SER A 620 -41.97 24.51 31.31
CA SER A 620 -40.80 25.43 31.21
C SER A 620 -39.46 24.75 31.50
N ASP A 621 -39.42 23.84 32.47
CA ASP A 621 -38.14 23.49 33.09
C ASP A 621 -37.41 22.38 32.30
N ILE A 622 -38.16 21.45 31.70
CA ILE A 622 -37.58 20.37 30.87
C ILE A 622 -37.09 20.91 29.52
N SER A 623 -37.82 21.85 28.90
CA SER A 623 -37.39 22.45 27.63
C SER A 623 -36.09 23.25 27.80
N ALA A 624 -36.00 24.03 28.88
CA ALA A 624 -34.79 24.74 29.28
C ALA A 624 -33.63 23.77 29.59
N TYR A 625 -33.89 22.68 30.30
CA TYR A 625 -32.88 21.69 30.66
C TYR A 625 -32.31 20.92 29.45
N LEU A 626 -33.16 20.52 28.50
CA LEU A 626 -32.72 19.86 27.27
C LEU A 626 -32.14 20.85 26.24
N GLN A 627 -32.29 22.16 26.45
CA GLN A 627 -31.90 23.21 25.52
C GLN A 627 -32.53 23.05 24.12
N VAL A 628 -33.78 22.57 24.08
CA VAL A 628 -34.52 22.36 22.82
C VAL A 628 -35.70 23.30 22.70
N ASN A 629 -36.12 23.55 21.45
CA ASN A 629 -37.31 24.34 21.16
C ASN A 629 -38.56 23.68 21.82
N PRO A 630 -39.47 24.45 22.44
CA PRO A 630 -40.73 23.93 23.01
C PRO A 630 -41.54 23.03 22.05
N LEU A 631 -41.44 23.24 20.74
CA LEU A 631 -42.07 22.37 19.73
C LEU A 631 -41.50 20.96 19.74
N VAL A 632 -40.20 20.79 20.00
CA VAL A 632 -39.55 19.48 20.14
C VAL A 632 -40.09 18.77 21.38
N ILE A 633 -40.21 19.45 22.53
CA ILE A 633 -40.81 18.86 23.74
C ILE A 633 -42.26 18.47 23.50
N LYS A 634 -43.05 19.33 22.84
CA LYS A 634 -44.45 19.02 22.50
C LYS A 634 -44.54 17.79 21.60
N ARG A 635 -43.62 17.64 20.64
CA ARG A 635 -43.51 16.44 19.80
C ARG A 635 -43.16 15.21 20.65
N LEU A 636 -42.09 15.27 21.45
CA LEU A 636 -41.66 14.15 22.32
C LEU A 636 -42.76 13.72 23.29
N SER A 637 -43.58 14.64 23.79
CA SER A 637 -44.67 14.33 24.71
C SER A 637 -45.87 13.66 24.03
N ARG A 638 -46.18 14.05 22.78
CA ARG A 638 -47.12 13.30 21.93
C ARG A 638 -46.61 11.88 21.67
N LEU A 639 -45.33 11.73 21.35
CA LEU A 639 -44.70 10.44 21.16
C LEU A 639 -44.69 9.60 22.44
N ALA A 640 -44.48 10.21 23.61
CA ALA A 640 -44.57 9.55 24.90
C ALA A 640 -45.98 9.00 25.15
N THR A 641 -47.01 9.75 24.79
CA THR A 641 -48.40 9.30 24.82
C THR A 641 -48.63 8.11 23.89
N PHE A 642 -48.04 8.16 22.70
CA PHE A 642 -48.13 7.07 21.72
C PHE A 642 -47.45 5.80 22.23
N VAL A 643 -46.23 5.92 22.78
CA VAL A 643 -45.49 4.82 23.42
C VAL A 643 -46.27 4.22 24.59
N ARG A 644 -46.84 5.07 25.46
CA ARG A 644 -47.67 4.61 26.59
C ARG A 644 -48.82 3.73 26.12
N ARG A 645 -49.50 4.12 25.04
CA ARG A 645 -50.59 3.33 24.45
C ARG A 645 -50.06 2.04 23.82
N ALA A 646 -48.93 2.09 23.12
CA ALA A 646 -48.29 0.90 22.54
C ALA A 646 -47.94 -0.16 23.59
N GLU A 647 -47.50 0.26 24.77
CA GLU A 647 -47.23 -0.63 25.90
C GLU A 647 -48.49 -1.18 26.57
N ALA A 648 -49.59 -0.43 26.51
CA ALA A 648 -50.89 -0.83 27.08
C ALA A 648 -51.64 -1.85 26.21
N VAL A 649 -51.22 -2.10 24.97
CA VAL A 649 -51.86 -3.10 24.10
C VAL A 649 -51.70 -4.50 24.72
N PRO A 650 -52.81 -5.23 25.00
CA PRO A 650 -52.75 -6.55 25.65
C PRO A 650 -51.92 -7.58 24.86
N SER A 651 -51.23 -8.47 25.58
CA SER A 651 -50.33 -9.51 25.06
C SER A 651 -51.00 -10.88 24.87
N TRP A 652 -52.16 -10.93 24.24
CA TRP A 652 -52.89 -12.17 23.99
C TRP A 652 -52.41 -12.83 22.68
N GLU A 653 -52.79 -14.08 22.42
CA GLU A 653 -52.24 -14.88 21.31
C GLU A 653 -52.31 -14.16 19.95
N ALA A 654 -53.41 -13.44 19.70
CA ALA A 654 -53.61 -12.71 18.45
C ALA A 654 -52.64 -11.53 18.25
N THR A 655 -52.03 -10.97 19.31
CA THR A 655 -51.12 -9.82 19.21
C THR A 655 -49.68 -10.13 19.63
N LYS A 656 -49.43 -11.33 20.18
CA LYS A 656 -48.16 -11.70 20.81
C LYS A 656 -46.95 -11.58 19.89
N SER A 657 -47.09 -11.93 18.61
CA SER A 657 -45.99 -11.77 17.64
C SER A 657 -45.71 -10.30 17.37
N ALA A 658 -46.73 -9.49 17.07
CA ALA A 658 -46.61 -8.04 16.85
C ALA A 658 -46.04 -7.28 18.06
N GLN A 659 -46.36 -7.70 19.28
CA GLN A 659 -45.88 -7.06 20.50
C GLN A 659 -44.35 -7.15 20.67
N LYS A 660 -43.71 -8.21 20.15
CA LYS A 660 -42.24 -8.30 20.09
C LYS A 660 -41.64 -7.22 19.21
N PHE A 661 -42.39 -6.71 18.24
CA PHE A 661 -41.97 -5.66 17.31
C PHE A 661 -42.49 -4.28 17.69
N ARG A 662 -43.09 -4.09 18.87
CA ARG A 662 -43.78 -2.83 19.22
C ARG A 662 -42.93 -1.57 19.01
N VAL A 663 -41.63 -1.60 19.32
CA VAL A 663 -40.74 -0.44 19.10
C VAL A 663 -40.55 -0.19 17.61
N GLU A 664 -40.38 -1.24 16.82
CA GLU A 664 -40.18 -1.15 15.37
C GLU A 664 -41.44 -0.71 14.65
N VAL A 665 -42.60 -1.20 15.09
CA VAL A 665 -43.90 -0.76 14.58
C VAL A 665 -44.07 0.73 14.83
N ILE A 666 -43.82 1.21 16.06
CA ILE A 666 -43.90 2.66 16.36
C ILE A 666 -42.87 3.44 15.52
N GLY A 667 -41.62 2.99 15.46
CA GLY A 667 -40.60 3.64 14.63
C GLY A 667 -41.01 3.77 13.15
N ALA A 668 -41.59 2.72 12.57
CA ALA A 668 -42.09 2.73 11.20
C ALA A 668 -43.33 3.63 11.02
N LEU A 669 -44.23 3.70 12.01
CA LEU A 669 -45.35 4.66 11.99
C LEU A 669 -44.86 6.12 12.00
N LEU A 670 -43.83 6.43 12.78
CA LEU A 670 -43.21 7.75 12.80
C LEU A 670 -42.58 8.14 11.47
N GLN A 671 -42.00 7.17 10.75
CA GLN A 671 -41.46 7.38 9.42
C GLN A 671 -42.54 7.72 8.38
N TYR A 672 -43.77 7.25 8.58
CA TYR A 672 -44.95 7.68 7.81
C TYR A 672 -45.57 9.00 8.30
N GLY A 673 -44.97 9.66 9.29
CA GLY A 673 -45.50 10.90 9.87
C GLY A 673 -46.71 10.70 10.79
N ILE A 674 -47.01 9.46 11.20
CA ILE A 674 -48.10 9.13 12.12
C ILE A 674 -47.56 9.29 13.54
N GLU A 675 -47.90 10.41 14.19
CA GLU A 675 -47.46 10.70 15.57
C GLU A 675 -48.53 10.34 16.60
N ARG A 676 -49.74 9.99 16.15
CA ARG A 676 -50.88 9.66 17.01
C ARG A 676 -51.59 8.39 16.53
N PRO A 677 -52.11 7.55 17.45
CA PRO A 677 -52.89 6.35 17.05
C PRO A 677 -54.12 6.66 16.18
N GLU A 678 -54.73 7.83 16.36
CA GLU A 678 -55.93 8.24 15.62
C GLU A 678 -55.65 8.44 14.12
N GLU A 679 -54.40 8.79 13.78
CA GLU A 679 -53.92 9.03 12.40
C GLU A 679 -53.67 7.71 11.63
N ILE A 680 -53.76 6.55 12.29
CA ILE A 680 -53.61 5.25 11.62
C ILE A 680 -54.74 5.06 10.60
N PRO A 681 -54.42 4.83 9.31
CA PRO A 681 -55.41 4.72 8.24
C PRO A 681 -56.22 3.43 8.36
N TYR A 682 -57.54 3.56 8.22
CA TYR A 682 -58.50 2.47 8.28
C TYR A 682 -59.26 2.38 6.96
N ALA A 683 -59.57 1.17 6.52
CA ALA A 683 -60.40 0.94 5.33
C ALA A 683 -61.89 1.14 5.62
N ASP A 684 -62.33 0.83 6.85
CA ASP A 684 -63.69 1.05 7.36
C ASP A 684 -63.64 1.47 8.85
N THR A 685 -64.77 1.63 9.53
CA THR A 685 -64.78 2.04 10.96
C THR A 685 -64.12 1.04 11.92
N THR A 686 -63.81 -0.17 11.46
CA THR A 686 -63.39 -1.31 12.28
C THR A 686 -62.09 -2.00 11.84
N SER A 687 -61.64 -1.78 10.60
CA SER A 687 -60.53 -2.50 9.99
C SER A 687 -59.42 -1.56 9.47
N VAL A 688 -58.18 -1.90 9.80
CA VAL A 688 -56.97 -1.21 9.29
C VAL A 688 -56.80 -1.55 7.81
N ASP A 689 -56.44 -0.55 7.00
CA ASP A 689 -56.17 -0.73 5.57
C ASP A 689 -55.07 -1.78 5.33
N GLU A 690 -55.37 -2.81 4.54
CA GLU A 690 -54.43 -3.91 4.24
C GLU A 690 -53.23 -3.43 3.44
N SER A 691 -53.43 -2.44 2.56
CA SER A 691 -52.35 -1.85 1.77
C SER A 691 -51.34 -1.16 2.71
N PHE A 692 -51.85 -0.49 3.74
CA PHE A 692 -51.03 0.13 4.78
C PHE A 692 -50.31 -0.90 5.65
N VAL A 693 -50.98 -1.96 6.11
CA VAL A 693 -50.34 -3.04 6.88
C VAL A 693 -49.20 -3.66 6.09
N LYS A 694 -49.39 -3.91 4.78
CA LYS A 694 -48.33 -4.43 3.90
C LYS A 694 -47.14 -3.47 3.81
N ARG A 695 -47.39 -2.17 3.57
CA ARG A 695 -46.33 -1.15 3.55
C ARG A 695 -45.57 -1.08 4.88
N LEU A 696 -46.29 -1.07 6.00
CA LEU A 696 -45.70 -1.03 7.34
C LEU A 696 -44.84 -2.26 7.65
N ARG A 697 -45.28 -3.46 7.25
CA ARG A 697 -44.47 -4.69 7.38
C ARG A 697 -43.18 -4.57 6.60
N ASN A 698 -43.24 -4.13 5.35
CA ASN A 698 -42.05 -3.94 4.52
C ASN A 698 -41.07 -2.98 5.20
N THR A 699 -41.54 -1.86 5.77
CA THR A 699 -40.68 -0.93 6.51
C THR A 699 -40.09 -1.55 7.78
N ILE A 700 -40.84 -2.37 8.52
CA ILE A 700 -40.30 -3.09 9.70
C ILE A 700 -39.24 -4.12 9.26
N GLU A 701 -39.51 -4.84 8.17
CA GLU A 701 -38.60 -5.81 7.57
C GLU A 701 -37.34 -5.12 7.02
N GLU A 702 -37.43 -3.94 6.44
CA GLU A 702 -36.26 -3.15 6.04
C GLU A 702 -35.41 -2.73 7.25
N ARG A 703 -36.05 -2.44 8.40
CA ARG A 703 -35.37 -2.01 9.62
C ARG A 703 -34.71 -3.16 10.39
N VAL A 704 -35.34 -4.32 10.44
CA VAL A 704 -34.94 -5.43 11.32
C VAL A 704 -34.94 -6.79 10.62
N LEU A 705 -35.05 -6.84 9.30
CA LEU A 705 -35.05 -8.06 8.44
C LEU A 705 -36.17 -9.07 8.70
N ILE A 706 -37.00 -8.82 9.69
CA ILE A 706 -38.16 -9.61 10.05
C ILE A 706 -39.31 -8.67 10.34
N ALA A 707 -40.50 -9.08 9.94
CA ALA A 707 -41.74 -8.40 10.26
C ALA A 707 -42.68 -9.35 11.01
N PRO A 708 -43.56 -8.81 11.87
CA PRO A 708 -44.64 -9.60 12.43
C PRO A 708 -45.59 -10.06 11.32
N ASP A 709 -46.32 -11.15 11.59
CA ASP A 709 -47.38 -11.62 10.69
C ASP A 709 -48.46 -10.55 10.50
N ALA A 710 -49.05 -10.52 9.30
CA ALA A 710 -49.99 -9.46 8.91
C ALA A 710 -51.24 -9.42 9.80
N ALA A 711 -51.82 -10.58 10.14
CA ALA A 711 -53.01 -10.65 10.97
C ALA A 711 -52.75 -10.16 12.41
N PRO A 712 -51.71 -10.63 13.11
CA PRO A 712 -51.33 -10.08 14.42
C PRO A 712 -50.99 -8.60 14.41
N LEU A 713 -50.32 -8.10 13.36
CA LEU A 713 -50.03 -6.68 13.23
C LEU A 713 -51.31 -5.86 13.05
N LYS A 714 -52.22 -6.32 12.18
CA LYS A 714 -53.53 -5.68 11.94
C LYS A 714 -54.32 -5.57 13.24
N GLU A 715 -54.38 -6.65 14.02
CA GLU A 715 -55.07 -6.67 15.31
C GLU A 715 -54.38 -5.78 16.34
N TRP A 716 -53.05 -5.78 16.42
CA TRP A 716 -52.30 -4.92 17.34
C TRP A 716 -52.53 -3.42 17.03
N LEU A 717 -52.49 -3.03 15.75
CA LEU A 717 -52.82 -1.66 15.31
C LEU A 717 -54.28 -1.29 15.62
N ARG A 718 -55.20 -2.26 15.53
CA ARG A 718 -56.59 -2.07 15.91
C ARG A 718 -56.74 -1.70 17.39
N GLN A 719 -56.07 -2.45 18.24
CA GLN A 719 -56.06 -2.22 19.69
C GLN A 719 -55.33 -0.92 20.07
N LEU A 720 -54.27 -0.57 19.35
CA LEU A 720 -53.52 0.68 19.56
C LEU A 720 -54.38 1.93 19.33
N LYS A 721 -55.26 1.89 18.32
CA LYS A 721 -56.16 3.00 17.99
C LYS A 721 -57.37 3.08 18.92
N LYS A 722 -57.87 1.94 19.43
CA LYS A 722 -58.98 1.94 20.39
C LYS A 722 -58.60 2.80 21.59
N THR A 723 -59.42 3.81 21.86
CA THR A 723 -59.26 4.68 23.02
C THR A 723 -59.21 3.79 24.26
N PRO A 724 -58.13 3.83 25.07
CA PRO A 724 -58.15 3.10 26.32
C PRO A 724 -59.35 3.62 27.13
N PRO A 725 -60.10 2.74 27.82
CA PRO A 725 -61.11 3.21 28.76
C PRO A 725 -60.42 4.18 29.72
N GLU A 726 -60.98 5.38 29.88
CA GLU A 726 -60.42 6.42 30.75
C GLU A 726 -60.03 5.76 32.07
N THR A 727 -58.73 5.73 32.35
CA THR A 727 -58.25 5.26 33.65
C THR A 727 -58.87 6.23 34.65
N PRO A 728 -59.72 5.78 35.60
CA PRO A 728 -60.46 6.68 36.47
C PRO A 728 -59.46 7.63 37.09
N ALA A 729 -59.69 8.93 36.91
CA ALA A 729 -58.82 9.98 37.39
C ALA A 729 -58.46 9.65 38.83
N VAL A 730 -57.17 9.48 39.12
CA VAL A 730 -56.67 9.32 40.48
C VAL A 730 -57.15 10.55 41.22
N GLN A 731 -58.20 10.39 42.03
CA GLN A 731 -58.69 11.46 42.87
C GLN A 731 -57.50 11.90 43.71
N PRO A 732 -57.13 13.20 43.71
CA PRO A 732 -56.07 13.68 44.55
C PRO A 732 -56.47 13.31 45.98
N SER A 733 -55.67 12.46 46.62
CA SER A 733 -55.83 12.17 48.04
C SER A 733 -55.72 13.49 48.77
N THR A 734 -56.84 14.03 49.22
CA THR A 734 -56.88 15.10 50.20
C THR A 734 -56.30 14.52 51.48
N GLY A 735 -54.97 14.59 51.62
CA GLY A 735 -54.28 14.38 52.87
C GLY A 735 -54.75 15.47 53.82
N SER A 736 -55.54 15.06 54.81
CA SER A 736 -55.83 15.82 56.01
C SER A 736 -54.49 16.10 56.69
N VAL A 737 -54.16 17.37 56.85
CA VAL A 737 -53.17 17.81 57.83
C VAL A 737 -53.87 17.75 59.19
N GLU A 738 -53.45 16.81 60.03
CA GLU A 738 -53.47 16.93 61.49
C GLU A 738 -52.05 16.66 62.01
#